data_AF-A0A0R3Q8Q3-F1
#
_entry.id   AF-A0A0R3Q8Q3-F1
#
_cell.length_a   1.000
_cell.length_b   1.000
_cell.length_c   1.000
_cell.angle_alpha   90.00
_cell.angle_beta   90.00
_cell.angle_gamma   90.00
#
_symmetry.space_group_name_H-M   'P 1'
#
loop_
_entity.id
_entity.type
_entity.pdbx_description
1 polymer ?
#
loop_
_entity_poly.entity_id
_entity_poly.type
_entity_poly.pdbx_seq_one_letter_code
_entity_poly.pdbx_strand_id
1 'polypeptide(L)'
;RSLCDQQKHRFAVVTSALNRTSDTINCVGLFVNTVIIPIDTAFDCVSELIHNLQQNITEALQFQHIPFDYIIRKLNGTRSSSGTESYQVSFVVQNASATKLPRIDGVETIVEEINAKYAKFDQAWYCTEFEDYIEVSVEYKIEKYSDLEIKYAMELFVQIASQLLSNRSMKVKGILKSCELIRVEKPLNENNNSKNVNATEGTIKKSWMLEEVLLGIWKEVLECSEISVFDNFFAIGGHSLLIPNICYKIEQQVNYQCPPQAIFKYQTVRELAQHINNKQDLKILKISNEKLKIRVCPLQESLAKMYYNAATETSISSLSTTTTTATTITSDLIKAYQTGFSIALKCINFSKLRHSLNLILMRHFALRATFYCQNNDFFQQIHSGTEIYITPRKTNIKGASLIVPNPFHAIPILCWLIDGIKQELPDDSYCEFHFKISHIICDGKSLSIIARELSNSYFEDRHISVKDDNFIQFSRRLKQRFQERYTEMQKFWSQNLNNTEGANIHYEKITATVSSNYRCKFFYKKFKSLNILIKRVAKKCYCSPFVVQLAAFSKVLSGIATQDSKMIISCPVDMRDSRAQQCVGMCINVLPVIINSRLRNYQDLIQDIAKSFANAYINADISNDEIEKLCEKYGVSNFADIMIVNNYMQYSSHCYQILNDNSEFTKCTLTLFLTQYHEDIEAKIECKQDFFYDESMRIMLNQWAKTIRRMEKVIVTNDEIESKERRRCPHEIFFCKEYFSVKNMGVRSKERLASSGCDNDENVLQKSDYPAFSYQHLLREAFVANRQWTAMTVLTESKESINYRTLTGLIYRTAKIIREKVAQITGGILRSDTVIPVIAHNSIKTLATCLAI
;
A
#
# COMPACT_ATOMS: atom_id res chain seq x y z
N ARG A 1 -53.64 40.27 3.87
CA ARG A 1 -55.07 40.11 3.51
C ARG A 1 -55.39 40.48 2.04
N SER A 2 -54.50 40.14 1.09
CA SER A 2 -54.92 39.80 -0.29
C SER A 2 -53.85 38.96 -1.02
N LEU A 3 -52.58 39.06 -0.61
CA LEU A 3 -51.50 38.06 -0.87
C LEU A 3 -51.22 37.13 0.33
N CYS A 4 -51.76 37.46 1.51
CA CYS A 4 -51.44 36.82 2.79
C CYS A 4 -52.44 35.70 3.18
N ASP A 5 -53.53 35.52 2.43
CA ASP A 5 -54.48 34.42 2.67
C ASP A 5 -54.13 33.16 1.85
N GLN A 6 -53.39 33.28 0.73
CA GLN A 6 -52.81 32.13 0.02
C GLN A 6 -51.60 31.50 0.75
N GLN A 7 -50.88 32.28 1.58
CA GLN A 7 -49.78 31.77 2.41
C GLN A 7 -50.25 31.03 3.66
N LYS A 8 -51.52 31.18 4.09
CA LYS A 8 -52.03 30.53 5.31
C LYS A 8 -52.21 29.02 5.21
N HIS A 9 -52.31 28.49 3.98
CA HIS A 9 -52.61 27.08 3.76
C HIS A 9 -51.39 26.23 3.42
N ARG A 10 -50.24 26.85 3.11
CA ARG A 10 -49.03 26.14 2.67
C ARG A 10 -47.90 26.30 3.68
N PHE A 11 -47.43 25.18 4.20
CA PHE A 11 -46.26 25.10 5.07
C PHE A 11 -45.43 23.88 4.69
N ALA A 12 -44.27 23.71 5.32
CA ALA A 12 -43.41 22.58 5.04
C ALA A 12 -42.91 21.95 6.34
N VAL A 13 -42.91 20.63 6.35
CA VAL A 13 -42.43 19.81 7.46
C VAL A 13 -41.18 19.07 7.00
N VAL A 14 -40.21 18.93 7.89
CA VAL A 14 -39.02 18.13 7.59
C VAL A 14 -39.12 16.73 8.19
N THR A 15 -38.74 15.73 7.41
CA THR A 15 -38.72 14.33 7.86
C THR A 15 -37.37 13.67 7.54
N SER A 16 -37.05 12.60 8.28
CA SER A 16 -35.83 11.83 8.09
C SER A 16 -36.05 10.78 6.99
N ALA A 17 -35.27 10.84 5.92
CA ALA A 17 -35.28 9.84 4.86
C ALA A 17 -34.04 8.96 4.95
N LEU A 18 -34.24 7.64 4.85
CA LEU A 18 -33.16 6.66 4.84
C LEU A 18 -32.51 6.64 3.46
N ASN A 19 -31.31 7.20 3.33
CA ASN A 19 -30.56 7.24 2.07
C ASN A 19 -29.64 6.02 1.91
N ARG A 20 -30.16 4.83 2.24
CA ARG A 20 -29.48 3.55 2.00
C ARG A 20 -29.89 2.99 0.63
N THR A 21 -28.90 2.51 -0.10
CA THR A 21 -29.05 1.68 -1.29
C THR A 21 -28.87 0.20 -0.92
N SER A 22 -29.20 -0.71 -1.84
CA SER A 22 -29.00 -2.16 -1.66
C SER A 22 -27.58 -2.51 -1.21
N ASP A 23 -26.57 -1.86 -1.79
CA ASP A 23 -25.16 -2.07 -1.45
C ASP A 23 -24.76 -1.53 -0.06
N THR A 24 -25.57 -0.65 0.54
CA THR A 24 -25.28 0.01 1.82
C THR A 24 -26.25 -0.38 2.94
N ILE A 25 -27.15 -1.33 2.69
CA ILE A 25 -28.16 -1.80 3.66
C ILE A 25 -27.50 -2.35 4.95
N ASN A 26 -26.35 -3.01 4.81
CA ASN A 26 -25.59 -3.60 5.92
C ASN A 26 -24.38 -2.75 6.40
N CYS A 27 -24.22 -1.53 5.88
CA CYS A 27 -23.11 -0.67 6.28
C CYS A 27 -23.41 0.07 7.59
N VAL A 28 -22.41 0.23 8.46
CA VAL A 28 -22.51 1.07 9.66
C VAL A 28 -22.05 2.49 9.30
N GLY A 29 -22.89 3.50 9.56
CA GLY A 29 -22.64 4.89 9.16
C GLY A 29 -23.88 5.78 9.25
N LEU A 30 -23.71 7.09 9.02
CA LEU A 30 -24.83 8.04 8.98
C LEU A 30 -25.40 8.13 7.56
N PHE A 31 -26.55 7.48 7.34
CA PHE A 31 -27.24 7.43 6.04
C PHE A 31 -28.55 8.22 6.03
N VAL A 32 -28.88 8.90 7.12
CA VAL A 32 -30.11 9.70 7.21
C VAL A 32 -29.87 11.04 6.53
N ASN A 33 -30.76 11.42 5.60
CA ASN A 33 -30.86 12.78 5.10
C ASN A 33 -32.19 13.41 5.53
N THR A 34 -32.24 14.73 5.63
CA THR A 34 -33.48 15.45 5.95
C THR A 34 -34.15 15.91 4.65
N VAL A 35 -35.41 15.53 4.46
CA VAL A 35 -36.20 15.87 3.27
C VAL A 35 -37.32 16.84 3.67
N ILE A 36 -37.58 17.82 2.81
CA ILE A 36 -38.61 18.85 3.02
C ILE A 36 -39.89 18.39 2.30
N ILE A 37 -40.98 18.26 3.05
CA ILE A 37 -42.30 17.89 2.54
C ILE A 37 -43.20 19.14 2.52
N PRO A 38 -43.56 19.68 1.34
CA PRO A 38 -44.55 20.74 1.26
C PRO A 38 -45.95 20.18 1.54
N ILE A 39 -46.70 20.90 2.38
CA ILE A 39 -48.07 20.57 2.76
C ILE A 39 -48.97 21.73 2.36
N ASP A 40 -50.00 21.43 1.56
CA ASP A 40 -51.06 22.38 1.20
C ASP A 40 -52.38 21.92 1.83
N THR A 41 -52.94 22.74 2.71
CA THR A 41 -54.19 22.47 3.44
C THR A 41 -55.42 23.06 2.76
N ALA A 42 -55.29 23.54 1.52
CA ALA A 42 -56.41 24.14 0.78
C ALA A 42 -57.43 23.12 0.24
N PHE A 43 -57.16 21.81 0.33
CA PHE A 43 -58.06 20.75 -0.14
C PHE A 43 -59.36 20.71 0.68
N ASP A 44 -60.49 20.36 0.04
CA ASP A 44 -61.78 20.36 0.72
C ASP A 44 -62.01 19.06 1.50
N CYS A 45 -61.54 17.91 1.00
CA CYS A 45 -61.67 16.60 1.63
C CYS A 45 -60.32 16.03 2.08
N VAL A 46 -60.31 15.30 3.19
CA VAL A 46 -59.08 14.66 3.72
C VAL A 46 -58.45 13.69 2.73
N SER A 47 -59.26 12.94 1.98
CA SER A 47 -58.78 11.99 0.98
C SER A 47 -57.91 12.67 -0.10
N GLU A 48 -58.31 13.87 -0.53
CA GLU A 48 -57.56 14.67 -1.51
C GLU A 48 -56.25 15.19 -0.92
N LEU A 49 -56.29 15.64 0.35
CA LEU A 49 -55.11 16.06 1.09
C LEU A 49 -54.11 14.89 1.25
N ILE A 50 -54.57 13.70 1.63
CA ILE A 50 -53.72 12.51 1.77
C ILE A 50 -53.12 12.12 0.42
N HIS A 51 -53.91 12.14 -0.65
CA HIS A 51 -53.40 11.83 -1.99
C HIS A 51 -52.33 12.83 -2.45
N ASN A 52 -52.55 14.13 -2.22
CA ASN A 52 -51.55 15.15 -2.52
C ASN A 52 -50.28 14.99 -1.66
N LEU A 53 -50.43 14.69 -0.36
CA LEU A 53 -49.31 14.42 0.53
C LEU A 53 -48.50 13.20 0.08
N GLN A 54 -49.16 12.11 -0.33
CA GLN A 54 -48.50 10.93 -0.90
C GLN A 54 -47.67 11.29 -2.14
N GLN A 55 -48.23 12.12 -3.03
CA GLN A 55 -47.52 12.59 -4.22
C GLN A 55 -46.30 13.45 -3.84
N ASN A 56 -46.48 14.43 -2.95
CA ASN A 56 -45.40 15.31 -2.49
C ASN A 56 -44.27 14.54 -1.80
N ILE A 57 -44.60 13.53 -0.98
CA ILE A 57 -43.61 12.63 -0.35
C ILE A 57 -42.86 11.84 -1.42
N THR A 58 -43.57 11.27 -2.40
CA THR A 58 -42.96 10.50 -3.48
C THR A 58 -42.01 11.34 -4.32
N GLU A 59 -42.39 12.57 -4.66
CA GLU A 59 -41.56 13.53 -5.39
C GLU A 59 -40.35 13.97 -4.55
N ALA A 60 -40.54 14.26 -3.27
CA ALA A 60 -39.45 14.68 -2.39
C ALA A 60 -38.41 13.56 -2.18
N LEU A 61 -38.85 12.29 -2.08
CA LEU A 61 -37.97 11.12 -1.98
C LEU A 61 -37.17 10.84 -3.27
N GLN A 62 -37.57 11.35 -4.44
CA GLN A 62 -36.74 11.28 -5.66
C GLN A 62 -35.42 12.04 -5.49
N PHE A 63 -35.45 13.11 -4.70
CA PHE A 63 -34.32 13.99 -4.47
C PHE A 63 -33.67 13.79 -3.09
N GLN A 64 -33.96 12.68 -2.39
CA GLN A 64 -33.43 12.39 -1.06
C GLN A 64 -31.89 12.29 -0.99
N HIS A 65 -31.21 12.19 -2.13
CA HIS A 65 -29.75 12.17 -2.24
C HIS A 65 -29.13 13.58 -2.21
N ILE A 66 -29.93 14.63 -2.39
CA ILE A 66 -29.46 16.02 -2.33
C ILE A 66 -29.31 16.42 -0.87
N PRO A 67 -28.12 16.85 -0.40
CA PRO A 67 -27.92 17.24 0.99
C PRO A 67 -28.88 18.37 1.40
N PHE A 68 -29.55 18.22 2.55
CA PHE A 68 -30.46 19.24 3.09
C PHE A 68 -29.82 20.65 3.12
N ASP A 69 -28.58 20.75 3.61
CA ASP A 69 -27.81 22.01 3.66
C ASP A 69 -27.63 22.67 2.28
N TYR A 70 -27.53 21.88 1.21
CA TYR A 70 -27.41 22.39 -0.15
C TYR A 70 -28.73 23.06 -0.61
N ILE A 71 -29.87 22.45 -0.28
CA ILE A 71 -31.21 22.99 -0.59
C ILE A 71 -31.42 24.30 0.18
N ILE A 72 -31.11 24.33 1.48
CA ILE A 72 -31.25 25.55 2.31
C ILE A 72 -30.41 26.71 1.78
N ARG A 73 -29.14 26.47 1.42
CA ARG A 73 -28.26 27.52 0.87
C ARG A 73 -28.75 28.10 -0.46
N LYS A 74 -29.46 27.31 -1.25
CA LYS A 74 -30.03 27.75 -2.53
C LYS A 74 -31.37 28.47 -2.37
N LEU A 75 -32.15 28.12 -1.34
CA LEU A 75 -33.43 28.77 -1.04
C LEU A 75 -33.27 30.08 -0.27
N ASN A 76 -32.32 30.17 0.68
CA ASN A 76 -32.13 31.35 1.53
C ASN A 76 -30.66 31.82 1.52
N GLY A 77 -30.41 32.98 0.91
CA GLY A 77 -29.08 33.53 0.63
C GLY A 77 -28.27 34.05 1.83
N THR A 78 -28.80 33.98 3.07
CA THR A 78 -28.06 34.37 4.28
C THR A 78 -28.50 33.52 5.47
N ARG A 79 -27.56 32.86 6.16
CA ARG A 79 -27.81 32.17 7.45
C ARG A 79 -27.89 33.24 8.54
N SER A 80 -28.93 33.27 9.35
CA SER A 80 -28.87 33.94 10.65
C SER A 80 -28.02 33.11 11.62
N SER A 81 -27.37 33.80 12.56
CA SER A 81 -26.45 33.21 13.55
C SER A 81 -27.11 32.23 14.51
N SER A 82 -28.46 32.17 14.55
CA SER A 82 -29.25 31.25 15.37
C SER A 82 -29.58 29.92 14.68
N GLY A 83 -29.29 29.76 13.38
CA GLY A 83 -29.39 28.47 12.69
C GLY A 83 -30.80 27.97 12.35
N THR A 84 -31.88 28.67 12.69
CA THR A 84 -33.26 28.18 12.46
C THR A 84 -34.17 29.22 11.80
N GLU A 85 -34.08 29.41 10.48
CA GLU A 85 -34.93 30.38 9.77
C GLU A 85 -35.62 29.84 8.52
N SER A 86 -35.98 28.56 8.45
CA SER A 86 -36.78 28.09 7.30
C SER A 86 -37.77 26.96 7.58
N TYR A 87 -37.51 26.06 8.54
CA TYR A 87 -38.39 24.95 8.84
C TYR A 87 -38.44 24.72 10.35
N GLN A 88 -39.63 24.84 10.93
CA GLN A 88 -39.83 24.93 12.39
C GLN A 88 -40.25 23.59 13.01
N VAL A 89 -40.86 22.71 12.21
CA VAL A 89 -41.44 21.44 12.68
C VAL A 89 -40.79 20.26 11.97
N SER A 90 -40.34 19.28 12.74
CA SER A 90 -39.95 17.96 12.25
C SER A 90 -40.99 16.92 12.63
N PHE A 91 -41.30 15.99 11.72
CA PHE A 91 -42.18 14.85 11.97
C PHE A 91 -41.51 13.58 11.47
N VAL A 92 -41.35 12.60 12.36
CA VAL A 92 -40.57 11.39 12.11
C VAL A 92 -41.35 10.17 12.60
N VAL A 93 -41.57 9.21 11.71
CA VAL A 93 -42.18 7.91 12.06
C VAL A 93 -41.10 6.85 11.98
N GLN A 94 -40.95 6.05 13.04
CA GLN A 94 -39.96 4.98 13.11
C GLN A 94 -40.60 3.70 13.64
N ASN A 95 -40.10 2.55 13.21
CA ASN A 95 -40.53 1.25 13.72
C ASN A 95 -39.62 0.84 14.90
N ALA A 96 -40.23 0.41 16.01
CA ALA A 96 -39.52 -0.01 17.23
C ALA A 96 -38.59 -1.23 17.03
N SER A 97 -38.77 -2.00 15.96
CA SER A 97 -37.84 -3.08 15.61
C SER A 97 -36.44 -2.58 15.26
N ALA A 98 -36.28 -1.31 14.88
CA ALA A 98 -34.97 -0.67 14.70
C ALA A 98 -34.26 -0.31 16.02
N THR A 99 -35.01 -0.27 17.13
CA THR A 99 -34.51 0.03 18.49
C THR A 99 -34.45 -1.20 19.39
N LYS A 100 -34.89 -2.39 18.95
CA LYS A 100 -34.73 -3.64 19.71
C LYS A 100 -33.31 -4.20 19.53
N LEU A 101 -32.60 -4.42 20.64
CA LEU A 101 -31.40 -5.26 20.66
C LEU A 101 -31.81 -6.73 20.38
N PRO A 102 -30.98 -7.52 19.68
CA PRO A 102 -31.28 -8.94 19.48
C PRO A 102 -31.48 -9.64 20.84
N ARG A 103 -32.45 -10.57 20.92
CA ARG A 103 -32.69 -11.36 22.14
C ARG A 103 -31.40 -12.10 22.52
N ILE A 104 -30.91 -11.85 23.73
CA ILE A 104 -29.78 -12.55 24.33
C ILE A 104 -30.35 -13.44 25.44
N ASP A 105 -30.19 -14.75 25.32
CA ASP A 105 -30.73 -15.70 26.29
C ASP A 105 -30.22 -15.37 27.71
N GLY A 106 -31.17 -15.24 28.65
CA GLY A 106 -30.89 -14.96 30.07
C GLY A 106 -30.59 -13.49 30.40
N VAL A 107 -30.74 -12.55 29.46
CA VAL A 107 -30.48 -11.12 29.67
C VAL A 107 -31.69 -10.26 29.31
N GLU A 108 -32.16 -9.46 30.26
CA GLU A 108 -33.16 -8.42 30.01
C GLU A 108 -32.46 -7.20 29.40
N THR A 109 -32.76 -6.88 28.14
CA THR A 109 -32.16 -5.75 27.43
C THR A 109 -33.10 -4.55 27.47
N ILE A 110 -32.60 -3.43 28.00
CA ILE A 110 -33.30 -2.14 28.06
C ILE A 110 -32.53 -1.16 27.19
N VAL A 111 -33.21 -0.47 26.28
CA VAL A 111 -32.63 0.59 25.45
C VAL A 111 -33.03 1.93 26.04
N GLU A 112 -32.08 2.62 26.67
CA GLU A 112 -32.26 3.99 27.15
C GLU A 112 -31.70 4.97 26.11
N GLU A 113 -32.53 5.86 25.59
CA GLU A 113 -32.05 7.01 24.82
C GLU A 113 -31.37 8.02 25.75
N ILE A 114 -30.17 8.48 25.35
CA ILE A 114 -29.47 9.55 26.05
C ILE A 114 -30.22 10.85 25.76
N ASN A 115 -31.18 11.21 26.63
CA ASN A 115 -31.99 12.42 26.53
C ASN A 115 -31.12 13.68 26.56
N ALA A 116 -30.67 14.14 25.38
CA ALA A 116 -30.00 15.42 25.23
C ALA A 116 -31.00 16.56 25.50
N LYS A 117 -30.72 17.43 26.46
CA LYS A 117 -31.59 18.57 26.83
C LYS A 117 -31.53 19.74 25.83
N TYR A 118 -31.40 19.46 24.54
CA TYR A 118 -31.28 20.48 23.49
C TYR A 118 -32.25 20.18 22.35
N ALA A 119 -33.14 21.13 22.06
CA ALA A 119 -34.12 21.00 20.99
C ALA A 119 -33.53 21.39 19.62
N LYS A 120 -33.55 20.46 18.66
CA LYS A 120 -33.01 20.65 17.29
C LYS A 120 -33.93 21.48 16.40
N PHE A 121 -35.24 21.38 16.62
CA PHE A 121 -36.29 22.12 15.91
C PHE A 121 -37.13 22.91 16.93
N ASP A 122 -38.02 23.79 16.46
CA ASP A 122 -38.97 24.45 17.38
C ASP A 122 -39.91 23.39 17.99
N GLN A 123 -40.33 22.41 17.19
CA GLN A 123 -40.94 21.15 17.62
C GLN A 123 -40.44 19.98 16.74
N ALA A 124 -40.15 18.83 17.35
CA ALA A 124 -39.87 17.57 16.66
C ALA A 124 -40.75 16.48 17.25
N TRP A 125 -41.62 15.92 16.40
CA TRP A 125 -42.58 14.88 16.75
C TRP A 125 -42.04 13.53 16.30
N TYR A 126 -41.92 12.61 17.25
CA TYR A 126 -41.48 11.24 17.03
C TYR A 126 -42.66 10.30 17.28
N CYS A 127 -43.03 9.52 16.27
CA CYS A 127 -44.01 8.45 16.40
C CYS A 127 -43.26 7.12 16.25
N THR A 128 -43.13 6.38 17.35
CA THR A 128 -42.49 5.06 17.37
C THR A 128 -43.57 3.99 17.37
N GLU A 129 -43.63 3.21 16.30
CA GLU A 129 -44.60 2.13 16.13
C GLU A 129 -44.09 0.84 16.80
N PHE A 130 -44.83 0.37 17.81
CA PHE A 130 -44.67 -0.95 18.43
C PHE A 130 -45.78 -1.88 17.93
N GLU A 131 -45.65 -3.19 18.19
CA GLU A 131 -46.61 -4.21 17.71
C GLU A 131 -48.07 -3.90 18.06
N ASP A 132 -48.33 -3.39 19.29
CA ASP A 132 -49.69 -3.17 19.80
C ASP A 132 -50.06 -1.69 20.02
N TYR A 133 -49.11 -0.77 19.90
CA TYR A 133 -49.33 0.65 20.19
C TYR A 133 -48.33 1.56 19.46
N ILE A 134 -48.68 2.84 19.33
CA ILE A 134 -47.77 3.88 18.84
C ILE A 134 -47.41 4.78 20.03
N GLU A 135 -46.13 4.87 20.34
CA GLU A 135 -45.62 5.85 21.28
C GLU A 135 -45.36 7.17 20.54
N VAL A 136 -45.86 8.27 21.10
CA VAL A 136 -45.63 9.61 20.55
C VAL A 136 -44.84 10.42 21.57
N SER A 137 -43.68 10.93 21.16
CA SER A 137 -42.87 11.84 21.96
C SER A 137 -42.60 13.14 21.19
N VAL A 138 -42.50 14.25 21.93
CA VAL A 138 -42.32 15.59 21.34
C VAL A 138 -41.15 16.30 22.02
N GLU A 139 -40.14 16.64 21.24
CA GLU A 139 -39.02 17.49 21.62
C GLU A 139 -39.33 18.93 21.18
N TYR A 140 -39.20 19.93 22.05
CA TYR A 140 -39.55 21.31 21.72
C TYR A 140 -38.68 22.33 22.46
N LYS A 141 -38.64 23.56 21.93
CA LYS A 141 -37.95 24.68 22.58
C LYS A 141 -38.82 25.27 23.68
N ILE A 142 -38.35 25.15 24.93
CA ILE A 142 -39.02 25.69 26.13
C ILE A 142 -39.16 27.23 26.06
N GLU A 143 -38.28 27.91 25.32
CA GLU A 143 -38.38 29.36 25.06
C GLU A 143 -39.61 29.75 24.22
N LYS A 144 -40.24 28.80 23.52
CA LYS A 144 -41.35 29.04 22.59
C LYS A 144 -42.66 28.36 22.98
N TYR A 145 -42.60 27.25 23.72
CA TYR A 145 -43.77 26.45 24.09
C TYR A 145 -43.68 25.98 25.54
N SER A 146 -44.82 25.96 26.21
CA SER A 146 -44.99 25.36 27.53
C SER A 146 -45.37 23.89 27.45
N ASP A 147 -45.05 23.13 28.50
CA ASP A 147 -45.39 21.71 28.64
C ASP A 147 -46.90 21.45 28.47
N LEU A 148 -47.73 22.36 28.98
CA LEU A 148 -49.19 22.31 28.85
C LEU A 148 -49.63 22.43 27.38
N GLU A 149 -49.09 23.39 26.63
CA GLU A 149 -49.43 23.58 25.22
C GLU A 149 -49.06 22.36 24.37
N ILE A 150 -47.89 21.75 24.62
CA ILE A 150 -47.46 20.56 23.89
C ILE A 150 -48.30 19.34 24.27
N LYS A 151 -48.62 19.16 25.56
CA LYS A 151 -49.49 18.08 26.01
C LYS A 151 -50.89 18.15 25.38
N TYR A 152 -51.47 19.34 25.32
CA TYR A 152 -52.75 19.56 24.63
C TYR A 152 -52.64 19.30 23.12
N ALA A 153 -51.55 19.70 22.47
CA ALA A 153 -51.32 19.40 21.06
C ALA A 153 -51.23 17.89 20.81
N MET A 154 -50.62 17.12 21.71
CA MET A 154 -50.54 15.66 21.62
C MET A 154 -51.92 15.01 21.78
N GLU A 155 -52.70 15.45 22.77
CA GLU A 155 -54.07 14.95 22.96
C GLU A 155 -54.95 15.23 21.75
N LEU A 156 -54.87 16.43 21.19
CA LEU A 156 -55.59 16.80 19.97
C LEU A 156 -55.13 15.99 18.75
N PHE A 157 -53.82 15.76 18.60
CA PHE A 157 -53.28 14.92 17.54
C PHE A 157 -53.89 13.52 17.58
N VAL A 158 -53.95 12.90 18.76
CA VAL A 158 -54.58 11.57 18.95
C VAL A 158 -56.08 11.62 18.62
N GLN A 159 -56.80 12.63 19.09
CA GLN A 159 -58.23 12.78 18.80
C GLN A 159 -58.52 12.92 17.30
N ILE A 160 -57.75 13.76 16.60
CA ILE A 160 -57.89 13.95 15.15
C ILE A 160 -57.53 12.66 14.42
N ALA A 161 -56.45 11.98 14.81
CA ALA A 161 -56.08 10.69 14.23
C ALA A 161 -57.20 9.65 14.39
N SER A 162 -57.82 9.54 15.57
CA SER A 162 -58.97 8.64 15.80
C SER A 162 -60.19 9.02 14.97
N GLN A 163 -60.48 10.32 14.82
CA GLN A 163 -61.58 10.82 13.99
C GLN A 163 -61.35 10.54 12.49
N LEU A 164 -60.10 10.71 12.02
CA LEU A 164 -59.69 10.40 10.65
C LEU A 164 -59.86 8.92 10.32
N LEU A 165 -59.51 8.03 11.25
CA LEU A 165 -59.69 6.59 11.09
C LEU A 165 -61.18 6.20 11.05
N SER A 166 -62.03 6.94 11.76
CA SER A 166 -63.47 6.68 11.85
C SER A 166 -64.29 7.29 10.71
N ASN A 167 -63.82 8.36 10.06
CA ASN A 167 -64.55 9.07 9.00
C ASN A 167 -63.62 9.55 7.86
N ARG A 168 -63.51 8.73 6.81
CA ARG A 168 -62.61 8.97 5.66
C ARG A 168 -63.05 10.12 4.72
N SER A 169 -64.28 10.61 4.83
CA SER A 169 -64.84 11.71 4.00
C SER A 169 -64.93 13.05 4.74
N MET A 170 -64.19 13.18 5.85
CA MET A 170 -64.17 14.41 6.64
C MET A 170 -63.59 15.58 5.84
N LYS A 171 -64.14 16.78 6.05
CA LYS A 171 -63.67 18.01 5.39
C LYS A 171 -62.43 18.56 6.12
N VAL A 172 -61.41 18.99 5.38
CA VAL A 172 -60.17 19.55 5.95
C VAL A 172 -60.46 20.83 6.76
N LYS A 173 -61.40 21.66 6.29
CA LYS A 173 -61.89 22.84 7.04
C LYS A 173 -62.52 22.48 8.39
N GLY A 174 -63.09 21.28 8.53
CA GLY A 174 -63.62 20.78 9.80
C GLY A 174 -62.50 20.47 10.79
N ILE A 175 -61.42 19.82 10.32
CA ILE A 175 -60.22 19.55 11.13
C ILE A 175 -59.54 20.84 11.56
N LEU A 176 -59.35 21.79 10.63
CA LEU A 176 -58.72 23.07 10.92
C LEU A 176 -59.52 23.90 11.95
N LYS A 177 -60.85 23.84 11.92
CA LYS A 177 -61.72 24.44 12.96
C LYS A 177 -61.56 23.77 14.32
N SER A 178 -61.43 22.44 14.35
CA SER A 178 -61.13 21.70 15.59
C SER A 178 -59.77 22.10 16.17
N CYS A 179 -58.80 22.48 15.32
CA CYS A 179 -57.50 23.02 15.73
C CYS A 179 -57.55 24.50 16.14
N GLU A 180 -58.47 25.31 15.62
CA GLU A 180 -58.65 26.71 16.06
C GLU A 180 -59.17 26.83 17.51
N LEU A 181 -59.75 25.75 18.05
CA LEU A 181 -60.16 25.63 19.46
C LEU A 181 -58.97 25.60 20.45
N ILE A 182 -57.72 25.50 19.97
CA ILE A 182 -56.51 25.65 20.80
C ILE A 182 -56.46 27.05 21.48
N ARG A 183 -57.27 28.04 21.03
CA ARG A 183 -57.34 29.36 21.66
C ARG A 183 -58.49 29.63 22.63
N VAL A 184 -59.56 28.83 22.73
CA VAL A 184 -60.65 29.07 23.70
C VAL A 184 -61.40 27.77 24.02
N GLU A 185 -61.66 27.57 25.32
CA GLU A 185 -62.38 26.46 25.96
C GLU A 185 -63.71 25.96 25.33
N LYS A 186 -63.93 24.64 25.52
CA LYS A 186 -65.19 23.88 25.81
C LYS A 186 -66.10 23.33 24.67
N PRO A 187 -66.84 22.22 24.95
CA PRO A 187 -67.12 21.09 24.03
C PRO A 187 -68.61 20.96 23.60
N LEU A 188 -68.91 20.12 22.60
CA LEU A 188 -70.00 19.10 22.55
C LEU A 188 -70.43 18.62 21.12
N ASN A 189 -70.59 17.29 21.02
CA ASN A 189 -71.58 16.44 20.30
C ASN A 189 -71.64 16.20 18.76
N GLU A 190 -71.36 14.93 18.42
CA GLU A 190 -72.13 13.91 17.66
C GLU A 190 -72.95 14.25 16.38
N ASN A 191 -72.63 13.59 15.23
CA ASN A 191 -73.32 12.39 14.69
C ASN A 191 -73.11 12.13 13.16
N ASN A 192 -72.67 10.91 12.84
CA ASN A 192 -73.06 9.97 11.76
C ASN A 192 -73.57 10.46 10.38
N ASN A 193 -72.94 10.00 9.27
CA ASN A 193 -73.39 8.80 8.52
C ASN A 193 -72.67 8.56 7.16
N SER A 194 -72.57 7.25 6.87
CA SER A 194 -71.98 6.49 5.75
C SER A 194 -72.40 6.82 4.30
N LYS A 195 -71.56 6.43 3.31
CA LYS A 195 -71.83 5.32 2.36
C LYS A 195 -70.71 5.08 1.31
N ASN A 196 -70.53 3.79 1.02
CA ASN A 196 -69.62 3.12 0.07
C ASN A 196 -69.92 3.39 -1.41
N VAL A 197 -68.99 3.01 -2.33
CA VAL A 197 -69.15 1.90 -3.31
C VAL A 197 -68.19 2.00 -4.52
N ASN A 198 -67.37 0.94 -4.64
CA ASN A 198 -66.90 0.13 -5.78
C ASN A 198 -65.99 0.62 -6.92
N ALA A 199 -64.84 -0.08 -6.94
CA ALA A 199 -64.05 -0.67 -8.01
C ALA A 199 -64.66 -0.88 -9.41
N THR A 200 -63.78 -0.85 -10.41
CA THR A 200 -63.88 -1.67 -11.64
C THR A 200 -62.51 -2.17 -12.10
N GLU A 201 -62.52 -3.45 -12.50
CA GLU A 201 -61.41 -4.29 -12.95
C GLU A 201 -60.97 -4.00 -14.39
N GLY A 202 -59.73 -4.38 -14.71
CA GLY A 202 -59.18 -4.41 -16.07
C GLY A 202 -58.22 -5.59 -16.27
N THR A 203 -58.49 -6.35 -17.34
CA THR A 203 -58.17 -7.76 -17.60
C THR A 203 -56.70 -8.12 -17.87
N ILE A 204 -56.37 -9.35 -17.48
CA ILE A 204 -55.06 -10.00 -17.36
C ILE A 204 -54.52 -10.56 -18.69
N LYS A 205 -53.20 -10.44 -18.90
CA LYS A 205 -52.40 -11.43 -19.63
C LYS A 205 -51.03 -11.67 -18.95
N LYS A 206 -50.90 -12.88 -18.38
CA LYS A 206 -49.70 -13.65 -17.95
C LYS A 206 -48.56 -12.92 -17.20
N SER A 207 -48.61 -12.94 -15.86
CA SER A 207 -47.47 -12.62 -14.96
C SER A 207 -47.46 -13.44 -13.65
N TRP A 208 -47.93 -14.70 -13.68
CA TRP A 208 -48.16 -15.49 -12.44
C TRP A 208 -46.88 -15.77 -11.64
N MET A 209 -45.76 -16.02 -12.33
CA MET A 209 -44.50 -16.40 -11.67
C MET A 209 -43.78 -15.22 -11.01
N LEU A 210 -43.92 -13.99 -11.53
CA LEU A 210 -43.34 -12.79 -10.93
C LEU A 210 -44.20 -12.25 -9.77
N GLU A 211 -45.53 -12.31 -9.91
CA GLU A 211 -46.45 -11.96 -8.83
C GLU A 211 -46.20 -12.85 -7.60
N GLU A 212 -45.95 -14.16 -7.78
CA GLU A 212 -45.69 -15.10 -6.69
C GLU A 212 -44.38 -14.81 -5.92
N VAL A 213 -43.29 -14.50 -6.64
CA VAL A 213 -42.00 -14.14 -6.03
C VAL A 213 -42.10 -12.81 -5.27
N LEU A 214 -42.72 -11.79 -5.88
CA LEU A 214 -42.91 -10.50 -5.23
C LEU A 214 -43.84 -10.59 -4.01
N LEU A 215 -44.89 -11.42 -4.09
CA LEU A 215 -45.77 -11.70 -2.95
C LEU A 215 -45.01 -12.40 -1.82
N GLY A 216 -44.12 -13.35 -2.13
CA GLY A 216 -43.25 -13.99 -1.14
C GLY A 216 -42.34 -12.98 -0.41
N ILE A 217 -41.73 -12.06 -1.14
CA ILE A 217 -40.91 -10.98 -0.56
C ILE A 217 -41.74 -10.10 0.37
N TRP A 218 -42.96 -9.73 -0.02
CA TRP A 218 -43.82 -8.89 0.81
C TRP A 218 -44.26 -9.60 2.08
N LYS A 219 -44.66 -10.88 2.00
CA LYS A 219 -45.00 -11.69 3.17
C LYS A 219 -43.84 -11.81 4.15
N GLU A 220 -42.62 -11.95 3.64
CA GLU A 220 -41.42 -12.07 4.47
C GLU A 220 -41.04 -10.75 5.14
N VAL A 221 -41.15 -9.61 4.44
CA VAL A 221 -40.74 -8.30 5.00
C VAL A 221 -41.80 -7.68 5.90
N LEU A 222 -43.09 -7.94 5.63
CA LEU A 222 -44.21 -7.47 6.47
C LEU A 222 -44.57 -8.46 7.59
N GLU A 223 -43.87 -9.60 7.68
CA GLU A 223 -44.12 -10.68 8.65
C GLU A 223 -45.59 -11.14 8.71
N CYS A 224 -46.31 -11.05 7.58
CA CYS A 224 -47.74 -11.36 7.47
C CYS A 224 -48.01 -12.43 6.42
N SER A 225 -48.69 -13.51 6.80
CA SER A 225 -48.94 -14.67 5.93
C SER A 225 -50.12 -14.51 4.97
N GLU A 226 -51.07 -13.62 5.28
CA GLU A 226 -52.34 -13.43 4.55
C GLU A 226 -52.33 -12.17 3.68
N ILE A 227 -51.36 -12.07 2.77
CA ILE A 227 -51.28 -10.99 1.77
C ILE A 227 -51.69 -11.52 0.39
N SER A 228 -52.56 -10.78 -0.29
CA SER A 228 -53.02 -10.95 -1.67
C SER A 228 -52.23 -10.06 -2.64
N VAL A 229 -52.18 -10.43 -3.92
CA VAL A 229 -51.49 -9.67 -4.97
C VAL A 229 -52.11 -8.29 -5.26
N PHE A 230 -53.34 -8.06 -4.78
CA PHE A 230 -54.09 -6.81 -4.91
C PHE A 230 -54.00 -5.94 -3.67
N ASP A 231 -53.42 -6.42 -2.58
CA ASP A 231 -53.35 -5.66 -1.35
C ASP A 231 -52.38 -4.50 -1.52
N ASN A 232 -52.79 -3.34 -1.03
CA ASN A 232 -51.97 -2.14 -1.07
C ASN A 232 -50.91 -2.21 0.03
N PHE A 233 -49.64 -2.11 -0.35
CA PHE A 233 -48.46 -2.21 0.52
C PHE A 233 -48.57 -1.37 1.80
N PHE A 234 -49.04 -0.12 1.67
CA PHE A 234 -49.15 0.80 2.80
C PHE A 234 -50.40 0.56 3.64
N ALA A 235 -51.47 0.03 3.03
CA ALA A 235 -52.71 -0.28 3.75
C ALA A 235 -52.57 -1.50 4.67
N ILE A 236 -51.61 -2.39 4.40
CA ILE A 236 -51.33 -3.60 5.18
C ILE A 236 -50.15 -3.43 6.16
N GLY A 237 -49.74 -2.19 6.46
CA GLY A 237 -48.69 -1.89 7.45
C GLY A 237 -47.28 -1.62 6.89
N GLY A 238 -47.12 -1.56 5.57
CA GLY A 238 -45.83 -1.20 4.96
C GLY A 238 -45.48 0.27 5.12
N HIS A 239 -44.25 0.57 5.56
CA HIS A 239 -43.73 1.94 5.71
C HIS A 239 -42.35 2.13 5.07
N SER A 240 -41.89 3.38 4.98
CA SER A 240 -40.68 3.78 4.24
C SER A 240 -39.39 3.08 4.69
N LEU A 241 -39.29 2.64 5.95
CA LEU A 241 -38.14 1.88 6.45
C LEU A 241 -38.05 0.43 5.92
N LEU A 242 -39.17 -0.17 5.48
CA LEU A 242 -39.19 -1.52 4.91
C LEU A 242 -38.85 -1.53 3.43
N ILE A 243 -39.09 -0.41 2.75
CA ILE A 243 -38.89 -0.24 1.30
C ILE A 243 -37.46 -0.59 0.85
N PRO A 244 -36.37 -0.14 1.53
CA PRO A 244 -35.01 -0.54 1.17
C PRO A 244 -34.77 -2.05 1.26
N ASN A 245 -35.35 -2.74 2.25
CA ASN A 245 -35.24 -4.18 2.40
C ASN A 245 -36.01 -4.91 1.28
N ILE A 246 -37.20 -4.43 0.93
CA ILE A 246 -37.98 -4.96 -0.19
C ILE A 246 -37.26 -4.73 -1.51
N CYS A 247 -36.75 -3.51 -1.77
CA CYS A 247 -35.95 -3.20 -2.95
C CYS A 247 -34.72 -4.11 -3.06
N TYR A 248 -34.02 -4.33 -1.94
CA TYR A 248 -32.89 -5.26 -1.88
C TYR A 248 -33.31 -6.70 -2.22
N LYS A 249 -34.38 -7.22 -1.63
CA LYS A 249 -34.85 -8.58 -1.91
C LYS A 249 -35.37 -8.75 -3.34
N ILE A 250 -36.04 -7.75 -3.90
CA ILE A 250 -36.44 -7.73 -5.31
C ILE A 250 -35.19 -7.74 -6.20
N GLU A 251 -34.16 -6.97 -5.87
CA GLU A 251 -32.88 -7.01 -6.59
C GLU A 251 -32.23 -8.39 -6.58
N GLN A 252 -32.22 -9.06 -5.42
CA GLN A 252 -31.63 -10.40 -5.28
C GLN A 252 -32.41 -11.48 -6.02
N GLN A 253 -33.75 -11.47 -5.93
CA GLN A 253 -34.58 -12.58 -6.40
C GLN A 253 -35.12 -12.38 -7.82
N VAL A 254 -35.26 -11.13 -8.28
CA VAL A 254 -35.87 -10.77 -9.58
C VAL A 254 -34.84 -10.14 -10.54
N ASN A 255 -33.62 -9.85 -10.07
CA ASN A 255 -32.56 -9.19 -10.84
C ASN A 255 -33.04 -7.86 -11.48
N TYR A 256 -33.88 -7.15 -10.75
CA TYR A 256 -34.39 -5.82 -11.12
C TYR A 256 -33.98 -4.82 -10.04
N GLN A 257 -33.15 -3.84 -10.40
CA GLN A 257 -32.89 -2.67 -9.56
C GLN A 257 -34.17 -1.88 -9.35
N CYS A 258 -34.81 -2.14 -8.20
CA CYS A 258 -36.09 -1.56 -7.84
C CYS A 258 -35.84 -0.23 -7.13
N PRO A 259 -36.07 0.92 -7.79
CA PRO A 259 -35.91 2.20 -7.13
C PRO A 259 -37.01 2.34 -6.05
N PRO A 260 -36.72 2.86 -4.84
CA PRO A 260 -37.72 2.99 -3.76
C PRO A 260 -39.04 3.65 -4.18
N GLN A 261 -38.97 4.58 -5.13
CA GLN A 261 -40.12 5.30 -5.67
C GLN A 261 -41.09 4.40 -6.46
N ALA A 262 -40.63 3.25 -6.97
CA ALA A 262 -41.48 2.30 -7.66
C ALA A 262 -42.54 1.71 -6.71
N ILE A 263 -42.21 1.47 -5.44
CA ILE A 263 -43.14 0.91 -4.44
C ILE A 263 -44.20 1.94 -4.03
N PHE A 264 -43.84 3.22 -3.96
CA PHE A 264 -44.81 4.31 -3.74
C PHE A 264 -45.77 4.51 -4.93
N LYS A 265 -45.30 4.24 -6.15
CA LYS A 265 -46.07 4.46 -7.37
C LYS A 265 -46.92 3.25 -7.78
N TYR A 266 -46.43 2.03 -7.54
CA TYR A 266 -47.07 0.76 -7.88
C TYR A 266 -47.31 0.01 -6.58
N GLN A 267 -48.44 0.32 -5.95
CA GLN A 267 -48.67 0.04 -4.53
C GLN A 267 -49.21 -1.36 -4.28
N THR A 268 -49.47 -2.15 -5.33
CA THR A 268 -49.86 -3.56 -5.24
C THR A 268 -48.82 -4.44 -5.93
N VAL A 269 -48.70 -5.70 -5.49
CA VAL A 269 -47.79 -6.68 -6.12
C VAL A 269 -48.06 -6.82 -7.61
N ARG A 270 -49.34 -6.80 -8.01
CA ARG A 270 -49.75 -6.86 -9.42
C ARG A 270 -49.27 -5.67 -10.24
N GLU A 271 -49.49 -4.45 -9.75
CA GLU A 271 -49.04 -3.23 -10.44
C GLU A 271 -47.51 -3.20 -10.58
N LEU A 272 -46.79 -3.63 -9.53
CA LEU A 272 -45.34 -3.68 -9.52
C LEU A 272 -44.81 -4.74 -10.49
N ALA A 273 -45.42 -5.93 -10.53
CA ALA A 273 -45.07 -7.00 -11.47
C ALA A 273 -45.27 -6.55 -12.93
N GLN A 274 -46.38 -5.87 -13.22
CA GLN A 274 -46.65 -5.30 -14.54
C GLN A 274 -45.61 -4.25 -14.95
N HIS A 275 -45.19 -3.38 -14.01
CA HIS A 275 -44.13 -2.40 -14.28
C HIS A 275 -42.79 -3.05 -14.60
N ILE A 276 -42.43 -4.11 -13.86
CA ILE A 276 -41.17 -4.83 -14.03
C ILE A 276 -41.14 -5.56 -15.38
N ASN A 277 -42.21 -6.27 -15.75
CA ASN A 277 -42.32 -6.93 -17.06
C ASN A 277 -42.21 -5.93 -18.22
N ASN A 278 -42.95 -4.81 -18.15
CA ASN A 278 -42.91 -3.78 -19.20
C ASN A 278 -41.54 -3.12 -19.36
N LYS A 279 -40.70 -3.10 -18.30
CA LYS A 279 -39.32 -2.59 -18.38
C LYS A 279 -38.29 -3.67 -18.74
N GLN A 280 -38.56 -4.95 -18.49
CA GLN A 280 -37.66 -6.04 -18.88
C GLN A 280 -37.65 -6.25 -20.41
N ASP A 281 -38.78 -6.07 -21.10
CA ASP A 281 -38.84 -6.10 -22.58
C ASP A 281 -38.04 -4.96 -23.25
N LEU A 282 -37.82 -3.85 -22.54
CA LEU A 282 -37.01 -2.72 -22.99
C LEU A 282 -35.52 -2.81 -22.53
N LYS A 283 -35.16 -3.78 -21.68
CA LYS A 283 -33.83 -3.90 -21.03
C LYS A 283 -32.89 -4.95 -21.63
N ILE A 284 -33.30 -5.69 -22.67
CA ILE A 284 -32.41 -6.61 -23.40
C ILE A 284 -31.22 -5.85 -24.06
N LEU A 285 -31.26 -4.52 -24.13
CA LEU A 285 -30.12 -3.68 -24.50
C LEU A 285 -29.69 -2.76 -23.33
N LYS A 286 -28.65 -3.20 -22.59
CA LYS A 286 -27.82 -2.48 -21.60
C LYS A 286 -28.35 -2.37 -20.17
N ILE A 287 -27.75 -3.14 -19.25
CA ILE A 287 -26.77 -2.70 -18.23
C ILE A 287 -26.47 -3.91 -17.33
N SER A 288 -25.21 -4.34 -17.31
CA SER A 288 -24.66 -5.39 -16.47
C SER A 288 -24.31 -4.85 -15.07
N ASN A 289 -24.73 -5.56 -14.02
CA ASN A 289 -24.24 -5.44 -12.65
C ASN A 289 -22.78 -5.92 -12.55
N GLU A 290 -21.84 -5.22 -13.18
CA GLU A 290 -20.42 -5.45 -12.94
C GLU A 290 -19.96 -4.57 -11.77
N LYS A 291 -19.40 -5.18 -10.72
CA LYS A 291 -18.51 -4.49 -9.77
C LYS A 291 -17.58 -3.59 -10.60
N LEU A 292 -17.48 -2.30 -10.26
CA LEU A 292 -16.63 -1.35 -10.97
C LEU A 292 -15.20 -1.89 -11.00
N LYS A 293 -14.81 -2.48 -12.14
CA LYS A 293 -13.49 -3.10 -12.33
C LYS A 293 -12.45 -1.99 -12.42
N ILE A 294 -11.84 -1.64 -11.29
CA ILE A 294 -10.75 -0.67 -11.27
C ILE A 294 -9.47 -1.41 -11.63
N ARG A 295 -9.00 -1.26 -12.87
CA ARG A 295 -7.73 -1.87 -13.29
C ARG A 295 -6.57 -1.29 -12.48
N VAL A 296 -5.58 -2.12 -12.20
CA VAL A 296 -4.35 -1.72 -11.51
C VAL A 296 -3.62 -0.64 -12.30
N CYS A 297 -2.90 0.24 -11.59
CA CYS A 297 -2.08 1.27 -12.22
C CYS A 297 -0.96 0.61 -13.05
N PRO A 298 -0.58 1.15 -14.23
CA PRO A 298 0.56 0.62 -14.99
C PRO A 298 1.85 0.47 -14.16
N LEU A 299 2.09 1.35 -13.18
CA LEU A 299 3.25 1.30 -12.27
C LEU A 299 3.21 0.14 -11.25
N GLN A 300 2.04 -0.47 -11.07
CA GLN A 300 1.81 -1.56 -10.13
C GLN A 300 1.77 -2.93 -10.82
N GLU A 301 1.75 -3.00 -12.16
CA GLU A 301 1.52 -4.25 -12.91
C GLU A 301 2.58 -5.33 -12.61
N SER A 302 3.87 -4.99 -12.68
CA SER A 302 4.96 -5.95 -12.40
C SER A 302 4.91 -6.44 -10.95
N LEU A 303 4.62 -5.55 -9.99
CA LEU A 303 4.43 -5.91 -8.59
C LEU A 303 3.20 -6.81 -8.40
N ALA A 304 2.06 -6.49 -9.01
CA ALA A 304 0.85 -7.28 -8.92
C ALA A 304 1.08 -8.71 -9.46
N LYS A 305 1.78 -8.84 -10.59
CA LYS A 305 2.19 -10.12 -11.17
C LYS A 305 3.10 -10.92 -10.24
N MET A 306 4.11 -10.27 -9.65
CA MET A 306 5.00 -10.89 -8.67
C MET A 306 4.23 -11.40 -7.44
N TYR A 307 3.37 -10.56 -6.84
CA TYR A 307 2.59 -10.95 -5.66
C TYR A 307 1.55 -12.04 -5.96
N TYR A 308 0.95 -12.02 -7.15
CA TYR A 308 0.04 -13.06 -7.61
C TYR A 308 0.75 -14.41 -7.76
N ASN A 309 1.92 -14.43 -8.42
CA ASN A 309 2.72 -15.65 -8.57
C ASN A 309 3.14 -16.20 -7.21
N ALA A 310 3.56 -15.34 -6.28
CA ALA A 310 3.88 -15.78 -4.92
C ALA A 310 2.65 -16.36 -4.18
N ALA A 311 1.44 -15.84 -4.42
CA ALA A 311 0.20 -16.36 -3.83
C ALA A 311 -0.20 -17.73 -4.41
N THR A 312 -0.06 -17.92 -5.73
CA THR A 312 -0.41 -19.17 -6.40
C THR A 312 0.58 -20.29 -6.10
N GLU A 313 1.89 -20.00 -6.06
CA GLU A 313 2.92 -20.98 -5.68
C GLU A 313 2.71 -21.49 -4.25
N THR A 314 2.35 -20.61 -3.31
CA THR A 314 2.03 -20.99 -1.93
C THR A 314 0.82 -21.94 -1.88
N SER A 315 -0.19 -21.71 -2.73
CA SER A 315 -1.41 -22.54 -2.80
C SER A 315 -1.20 -23.92 -3.44
N ILE A 316 -0.22 -24.06 -4.33
CA ILE A 316 0.12 -25.34 -4.99
C ILE A 316 1.00 -26.21 -4.07
N SER A 317 1.84 -25.58 -3.23
CA SER A 317 2.77 -26.27 -2.33
C SER A 317 2.11 -27.06 -1.19
N SER A 318 0.83 -26.82 -0.88
CA SER A 318 0.10 -27.60 0.14
C SER A 318 -0.24 -29.03 -0.29
N LEU A 319 0.05 -29.43 -1.54
CA LEU A 319 -0.19 -30.78 -2.05
C LEU A 319 1.08 -31.65 -2.22
N SER A 320 2.30 -31.14 -2.01
CA SER A 320 3.55 -31.92 -2.20
C SER A 320 4.57 -31.75 -1.07
N THR A 321 5.04 -32.86 -0.52
CA THR A 321 5.88 -32.95 0.70
C THR A 321 7.38 -32.71 0.46
N THR A 322 7.80 -32.03 -0.62
CA THR A 322 9.23 -31.97 -1.01
C THR A 322 9.87 -30.58 -1.18
N THR A 323 9.25 -29.46 -0.80
CA THR A 323 9.83 -28.13 -1.12
C THR A 323 9.80 -27.09 0.01
N THR A 324 10.58 -27.31 1.08
CA THR A 324 10.87 -26.30 2.12
C THR A 324 11.67 -25.09 1.59
N THR A 325 12.38 -25.24 0.47
CA THR A 325 13.21 -24.19 -0.14
C THR A 325 12.40 -23.17 -0.95
N ALA A 326 11.40 -23.61 -1.73
CA ALA A 326 10.59 -22.72 -2.58
C ALA A 326 9.71 -21.76 -1.76
N THR A 327 9.13 -22.24 -0.66
CA THR A 327 8.30 -21.44 0.27
C THR A 327 9.09 -20.38 1.04
N THR A 328 10.38 -20.62 1.29
CA THR A 328 11.26 -19.65 1.94
C THR A 328 11.63 -18.51 0.99
N ILE A 329 11.91 -18.82 -0.28
CA ILE A 329 12.28 -17.84 -1.32
C ILE A 329 11.12 -16.87 -1.61
N THR A 330 9.89 -17.37 -1.73
CA THR A 330 8.70 -16.53 -1.95
C THR A 330 8.37 -15.64 -0.75
N SER A 331 8.53 -16.16 0.47
CA SER A 331 8.38 -15.38 1.71
C SER A 331 9.40 -14.24 1.80
N ASP A 332 10.67 -14.51 1.45
CA ASP A 332 11.74 -13.53 1.52
C ASP A 332 11.62 -12.46 0.44
N LEU A 333 11.12 -12.80 -0.75
CA LEU A 333 10.78 -11.85 -1.80
C LEU A 333 9.67 -10.88 -1.36
N ILE A 334 8.60 -11.39 -0.76
CA ILE A 334 7.50 -10.57 -0.22
C ILE A 334 8.04 -9.59 0.85
N LYS A 335 8.93 -10.05 1.73
CA LYS A 335 9.58 -9.21 2.75
C LYS A 335 10.47 -8.14 2.13
N ALA A 336 11.18 -8.43 1.04
CA ALA A 336 12.02 -7.47 0.32
C ALA A 336 11.21 -6.27 -0.24
N TYR A 337 9.91 -6.46 -0.49
CA TYR A 337 9.01 -5.40 -0.93
C TYR A 337 8.20 -4.76 0.21
N GLN A 338 8.53 -5.04 1.46
CA GLN A 338 8.06 -4.24 2.59
C GLN A 338 8.90 -2.97 2.72
N THR A 339 8.22 -1.88 3.08
CA THR A 339 8.82 -0.59 3.40
C THR A 339 8.09 0.01 4.58
N GLY A 340 8.59 1.12 5.14
CA GLY A 340 7.98 1.71 6.31
C GLY A 340 8.89 2.64 7.07
N PHE A 341 8.45 3.04 8.25
CA PHE A 341 9.24 3.82 9.18
C PHE A 341 8.98 3.36 10.60
N SER A 342 9.98 3.59 11.44
CA SER A 342 9.90 3.31 12.86
C SER A 342 10.27 4.59 13.61
N ILE A 343 9.51 4.93 14.64
CA ILE A 343 9.71 6.16 15.42
C ILE A 343 9.77 5.84 16.91
N ALA A 344 10.72 6.43 17.60
CA ALA A 344 10.77 6.44 19.05
C ALA A 344 9.90 7.58 19.58
N LEU A 345 8.93 7.25 20.42
CA LEU A 345 7.96 8.15 21.05
C LEU A 345 8.29 8.26 22.54
N LYS A 346 8.49 9.47 23.04
CA LYS A 346 8.71 9.71 24.48
C LYS A 346 7.44 9.43 25.32
N CYS A 347 6.30 9.94 24.84
CA CYS A 347 5.00 9.72 25.46
C CYS A 347 4.02 9.17 24.42
N ILE A 348 3.30 8.10 24.75
CA ILE A 348 2.32 7.50 23.85
C ILE A 348 0.88 7.64 24.36
N ASN A 349 0.03 8.26 23.55
CA ASN A 349 -1.41 8.19 23.69
C ASN A 349 -1.95 7.21 22.65
N PHE A 350 -2.24 5.99 23.10
CA PHE A 350 -2.67 4.90 22.21
C PHE A 350 -3.97 5.22 21.47
N SER A 351 -4.94 5.84 22.16
CA SER A 351 -6.22 6.20 21.56
C SER A 351 -6.05 7.23 20.44
N LYS A 352 -5.23 8.26 20.69
CA LYS A 352 -4.92 9.31 19.71
C LYS A 352 -4.12 8.75 18.52
N LEU A 353 -3.12 7.90 18.76
CA LEU A 353 -2.33 7.27 17.71
C LEU A 353 -3.22 6.42 16.79
N ARG A 354 -4.07 5.59 17.39
CA ARG A 354 -5.05 4.77 16.67
C ARG A 354 -6.02 5.64 15.87
N HIS A 355 -6.53 6.71 16.46
CA HIS A 355 -7.43 7.64 15.77
C HIS A 355 -6.74 8.30 14.56
N SER A 356 -5.55 8.86 14.74
CA SER A 356 -4.77 9.50 13.67
C SER A 356 -4.44 8.55 12.52
N LEU A 357 -4.02 7.30 12.81
CA LEU A 357 -3.74 6.30 11.78
C LEU A 357 -4.98 5.96 10.95
N ASN A 358 -6.13 5.78 11.59
CA ASN A 358 -7.36 5.47 10.89
C ASN A 358 -7.86 6.67 10.07
N LEU A 359 -7.69 7.92 10.53
CA LEU A 359 -7.99 9.10 9.71
C LEU A 359 -7.15 9.16 8.42
N ILE A 360 -5.86 8.83 8.51
CA ILE A 360 -4.96 8.76 7.34
C ILE A 360 -5.41 7.63 6.39
N LEU A 361 -5.79 6.48 6.93
CA LEU A 361 -6.30 5.35 6.15
C LEU A 361 -7.65 5.66 5.46
N MET A 362 -8.55 6.38 6.14
CA MET A 362 -9.81 6.87 5.56
C MET A 362 -9.55 7.76 4.35
N ARG A 363 -8.59 8.67 4.48
CA ARG A 363 -8.21 9.65 3.47
C ARG A 363 -7.61 9.02 2.21
N HIS A 364 -6.69 8.08 2.36
CA HIS A 364 -5.92 7.56 1.22
C HIS A 364 -6.44 6.21 0.74
N PHE A 365 -7.08 6.19 -0.43
CA PHE A 365 -7.65 4.97 -1.02
C PHE A 365 -6.64 3.83 -1.22
N ALA A 366 -5.38 4.15 -1.55
CA ALA A 366 -4.34 3.14 -1.75
C ALA A 366 -4.08 2.31 -0.47
N LEU A 367 -4.27 2.89 0.71
CA LEU A 367 -4.11 2.19 2.00
C LEU A 367 -5.24 1.21 2.31
N ARG A 368 -6.32 1.25 1.50
CA ARG A 368 -7.50 0.40 1.61
C ARG A 368 -7.69 -0.51 0.40
N ALA A 369 -6.65 -0.67 -0.42
CA ALA A 369 -6.72 -1.46 -1.63
C ALA A 369 -6.21 -2.89 -1.40
N THR A 370 -6.99 -3.88 -1.84
CA THR A 370 -6.51 -5.24 -2.13
C THR A 370 -6.58 -5.51 -3.62
N PHE A 371 -5.98 -6.62 -4.07
CA PHE A 371 -5.80 -6.92 -5.48
C PHE A 371 -6.42 -8.26 -5.84
N TYR A 372 -6.89 -8.38 -7.08
CA TYR A 372 -7.38 -9.64 -7.63
C TYR A 372 -7.02 -9.76 -9.11
N CYS A 373 -6.94 -10.98 -9.60
CA CYS A 373 -6.68 -11.29 -11.01
C CYS A 373 -7.95 -11.84 -11.66
N GLN A 374 -8.29 -11.36 -12.85
CA GLN A 374 -9.38 -11.89 -13.67
C GLN A 374 -8.94 -11.84 -15.14
N ASN A 375 -9.01 -12.97 -15.84
CA ASN A 375 -8.60 -13.09 -17.26
C ASN A 375 -7.16 -12.61 -17.54
N ASN A 376 -6.20 -12.91 -16.66
CA ASN A 376 -4.82 -12.43 -16.70
C ASN A 376 -4.64 -10.90 -16.55
N ASP A 377 -5.71 -10.17 -16.24
CA ASP A 377 -5.66 -8.77 -15.88
C ASP A 377 -5.74 -8.57 -14.37
N PHE A 378 -4.98 -7.60 -13.86
CA PHE A 378 -4.97 -7.23 -12.45
C PHE A 378 -5.91 -6.05 -12.17
N PHE A 379 -6.68 -6.20 -11.10
CA PHE A 379 -7.63 -5.20 -10.63
C PHE A 379 -7.43 -4.91 -9.15
N GLN A 380 -7.84 -3.72 -8.72
CA GLN A 380 -7.82 -3.28 -7.34
C GLN A 380 -9.26 -3.18 -6.80
N GLN A 381 -9.47 -3.74 -5.61
CA GLN A 381 -10.68 -3.58 -4.83
C GLN A 381 -10.40 -2.61 -3.69
N ILE A 382 -11.16 -1.51 -3.65
CA ILE A 382 -11.03 -0.49 -2.61
C ILE A 382 -12.12 -0.73 -1.59
N HIS A 383 -11.72 -1.20 -0.42
CA HIS A 383 -12.64 -1.46 0.69
C HIS A 383 -13.07 -0.16 1.34
N SER A 384 -14.29 -0.13 1.89
CA SER A 384 -14.77 0.99 2.70
C SER A 384 -13.89 1.19 3.93
N GLY A 385 -13.83 2.43 4.39
CA GLY A 385 -13.14 2.77 5.62
C GLY A 385 -13.76 2.17 6.89
N THR A 386 -14.98 1.67 6.79
CA THR A 386 -15.67 0.91 7.86
C THR A 386 -15.30 -0.57 7.87
N GLU A 387 -14.81 -1.10 6.75
CA GLU A 387 -14.39 -2.50 6.61
C GLU A 387 -12.94 -2.71 7.07
N ILE A 388 -12.15 -1.63 7.09
CA ILE A 388 -10.74 -1.67 7.44
C ILE A 388 -10.49 -0.79 8.66
N TYR A 389 -9.97 -1.42 9.71
CA TYR A 389 -9.55 -0.73 10.92
C TYR A 389 -8.17 -1.22 11.34
N ILE A 390 -7.21 -0.29 11.46
CA ILE A 390 -5.85 -0.60 11.87
C ILE A 390 -5.65 -0.21 13.33
N THR A 391 -5.15 -1.15 14.13
CA THR A 391 -4.81 -0.92 15.54
C THR A 391 -3.39 -1.39 15.81
N PRO A 392 -2.47 -0.50 16.24
CA PRO A 392 -1.14 -0.89 16.68
C PRO A 392 -1.25 -1.90 17.84
N ARG A 393 -0.51 -3.01 17.79
CA ARG A 393 -0.46 -3.95 18.92
C ARG A 393 0.84 -3.80 19.68
N LYS A 394 0.79 -3.82 21.02
CA LYS A 394 2.01 -3.94 21.84
C LYS A 394 2.59 -5.34 21.71
N THR A 395 3.89 -5.43 21.47
CA THR A 395 4.63 -6.69 21.35
C THR A 395 5.91 -6.61 22.17
N ASN A 396 6.17 -7.66 22.97
CA ASN A 396 7.36 -7.74 23.84
C ASN A 396 8.56 -8.40 23.14
N ILE A 397 8.40 -8.85 21.89
CA ILE A 397 9.42 -9.63 21.19
C ILE A 397 10.09 -8.74 20.15
N LYS A 398 11.33 -8.31 20.43
CA LYS A 398 12.25 -7.84 19.39
C LYS A 398 12.52 -9.01 18.45
N GLY A 399 11.84 -9.07 17.30
CA GLY A 399 12.11 -10.05 16.24
C GLY A 399 11.13 -11.21 16.09
N ALA A 400 9.87 -11.11 16.52
CA ALA A 400 8.85 -12.04 16.04
C ALA A 400 8.75 -11.91 14.51
N SER A 401 8.87 -13.02 13.77
CA SER A 401 8.65 -13.04 12.32
C SER A 401 7.18 -12.71 12.03
N LEU A 402 6.87 -11.42 11.96
CA LEU A 402 5.54 -10.95 11.61
C LEU A 402 5.19 -11.51 10.24
N ILE A 403 4.08 -12.24 10.18
CA ILE A 403 3.57 -12.79 8.93
C ILE A 403 3.25 -11.60 8.03
N VAL A 404 3.95 -11.51 6.91
CA VAL A 404 3.74 -10.42 5.96
C VAL A 404 2.47 -10.70 5.16
N PRO A 405 1.42 -9.87 5.27
CA PRO A 405 0.21 -10.03 4.48
C PRO A 405 0.51 -9.88 2.99
N ASN A 406 0.07 -10.85 2.19
CA ASN A 406 0.05 -10.73 0.73
C ASN A 406 -1.14 -9.82 0.32
N PRO A 407 -0.93 -8.80 -0.52
CA PRO A 407 -1.96 -7.86 -0.98
C PRO A 407 -3.16 -8.49 -1.72
N PHE A 408 -3.05 -9.74 -2.18
CA PHE A 408 -4.16 -10.50 -2.78
C PHE A 408 -5.08 -11.16 -1.75
N HIS A 409 -4.62 -11.30 -0.50
CA HIS A 409 -5.38 -11.94 0.57
C HIS A 409 -5.86 -10.94 1.63
N ALA A 410 -5.05 -9.93 1.93
CA ALA A 410 -5.33 -8.94 2.97
C ALA A 410 -4.63 -7.60 2.69
N ILE A 411 -5.03 -6.56 3.42
CA ILE A 411 -4.39 -5.24 3.33
C ILE A 411 -2.94 -5.34 3.80
N PRO A 412 -1.97 -4.89 3.00
CA PRO A 412 -0.58 -5.18 3.27
C PRO A 412 0.06 -4.14 4.21
N ILE A 413 -0.57 -3.87 5.36
CA ILE A 413 -0.11 -2.91 6.39
C ILE A 413 0.07 -3.64 7.73
N LEU A 414 1.19 -3.40 8.39
CA LEU A 414 1.52 -3.91 9.71
C LEU A 414 1.92 -2.75 10.61
N CYS A 415 1.40 -2.71 11.83
CA CYS A 415 1.84 -1.73 12.83
C CYS A 415 1.86 -2.32 14.24
N TRP A 416 2.93 -2.07 14.98
CA TRP A 416 3.11 -2.56 16.34
C TRP A 416 3.93 -1.58 17.18
N LEU A 417 3.93 -1.83 18.48
CA LEU A 417 4.59 -1.02 19.50
C LEU A 417 5.53 -1.92 20.31
N ILE A 418 6.77 -1.48 20.53
CA ILE A 418 7.75 -2.16 21.39
C ILE A 418 8.14 -1.19 22.51
N ASP A 419 8.15 -1.66 23.75
CA ASP A 419 8.65 -0.87 24.87
C ASP A 419 10.19 -0.82 24.82
N GLY A 420 10.76 0.38 24.69
CA GLY A 420 12.19 0.62 24.57
C GLY A 420 12.82 0.88 25.93
N ILE A 421 13.76 0.02 26.34
CA ILE A 421 14.61 0.25 27.52
C ILE A 421 15.97 0.73 27.02
N LYS A 422 16.34 1.98 27.33
CA LYS A 422 17.75 2.41 27.25
C LYS A 422 18.50 1.79 28.41
N GLN A 423 19.60 1.09 28.13
CA GLN A 423 20.42 0.42 29.16
C GLN A 423 21.22 1.39 30.06
N GLU A 424 21.14 2.72 29.88
CA GLU A 424 22.07 3.65 30.56
C GLU A 424 21.43 4.70 31.48
N LEU A 425 20.10 4.92 31.49
CA LEU A 425 19.45 5.88 32.41
C LEU A 425 18.05 5.40 32.85
N PRO A 426 17.68 5.45 34.15
CA PRO A 426 16.42 4.87 34.66
C PRO A 426 15.12 5.61 34.30
N ASP A 427 15.18 6.86 33.84
CA ASP A 427 14.01 7.75 33.74
C ASP A 427 13.54 8.09 32.31
N ASP A 428 14.11 7.46 31.28
CA ASP A 428 13.90 7.84 29.88
C ASP A 428 13.21 6.70 29.09
N SER A 429 12.11 6.16 29.63
CA SER A 429 11.31 5.13 28.96
C SER A 429 10.67 5.68 27.69
N TYR A 430 10.92 5.06 26.54
CA TYR A 430 10.32 5.45 25.26
C TYR A 430 9.62 4.24 24.62
N CYS A 431 8.61 4.49 23.81
CA CYS A 431 7.89 3.46 23.06
C CYS A 431 8.26 3.55 21.58
N GLU A 432 8.67 2.44 20.98
CA GLU A 432 8.98 2.36 19.56
C GLU A 432 7.71 2.00 18.79
N PHE A 433 7.23 2.90 17.93
CA PHE A 433 6.17 2.61 16.97
C PHE A 433 6.76 2.21 15.63
N HIS A 434 6.39 1.02 15.17
CA HIS A 434 6.82 0.45 13.91
C HIS A 434 5.63 0.43 12.95
N PHE A 435 5.77 1.04 11.77
CA PHE A 435 4.77 1.04 10.70
C PHE A 435 5.39 0.47 9.42
N LYS A 436 4.89 -0.67 8.96
CA LYS A 436 5.33 -1.35 7.74
C LYS A 436 4.18 -1.48 6.75
N ILE A 437 4.50 -1.38 5.48
CA ILE A 437 3.55 -1.38 4.37
C ILE A 437 4.19 -1.98 3.12
N SER A 438 3.41 -2.66 2.27
CA SER A 438 3.91 -3.15 0.98
C SER A 438 4.11 -2.02 -0.03
N HIS A 439 5.18 -2.13 -0.81
CA HIS A 439 5.49 -1.19 -1.89
C HIS A 439 4.43 -1.11 -2.99
N ILE A 440 3.55 -2.11 -3.15
CA ILE A 440 2.50 -2.06 -4.18
C ILE A 440 1.48 -0.95 -3.92
N ILE A 441 1.30 -0.51 -2.67
CA ILE A 441 0.38 0.57 -2.31
C ILE A 441 1.09 1.83 -1.77
N CYS A 442 2.43 1.84 -1.72
CA CYS A 442 3.18 2.91 -1.08
C CYS A 442 4.59 3.05 -1.65
N ASP A 443 5.04 4.29 -1.84
CA ASP A 443 6.40 4.63 -2.24
C ASP A 443 7.09 5.57 -1.21
N GLY A 444 8.36 5.94 -1.46
CA GLY A 444 9.12 6.74 -0.50
C GLY A 444 8.52 8.11 -0.19
N LYS A 445 7.94 8.78 -1.20
CA LYS A 445 7.25 10.06 -1.00
C LYS A 445 5.92 9.88 -0.28
N SER A 446 5.15 8.83 -0.58
CA SER A 446 3.95 8.45 0.16
C SER A 446 4.25 8.23 1.63
N LEU A 447 5.34 7.54 1.96
CA LEU A 447 5.78 7.38 3.36
C LEU A 447 6.05 8.72 4.03
N SER A 448 6.69 9.67 3.33
CA SER A 448 6.90 11.02 3.88
C SER A 448 5.60 11.79 4.09
N ILE A 449 4.60 11.60 3.22
CA ILE A 449 3.26 12.19 3.35
C ILE A 449 2.54 11.59 4.56
N ILE A 450 2.54 10.26 4.67
CA ILE A 450 1.94 9.53 5.80
C ILE A 450 2.60 9.94 7.11
N ALA A 451 3.94 9.98 7.18
CA ALA A 451 4.67 10.38 8.38
C ALA A 451 4.37 11.83 8.77
N ARG A 452 4.27 12.75 7.79
CA ARG A 452 3.90 14.14 8.05
C ARG A 452 2.45 14.30 8.50
N GLU A 453 1.51 13.61 7.87
CA GLU A 453 0.09 13.64 8.26
C GLU A 453 -0.10 13.02 9.64
N LEU A 454 0.63 11.95 9.96
CA LEU A 454 0.67 11.37 11.29
C LEU A 454 1.23 12.37 12.29
N SER A 455 2.33 13.06 11.95
CA SER A 455 2.90 14.07 12.82
C SER A 455 1.92 15.22 13.10
N ASN A 456 1.30 15.75 12.05
CA ASN A 456 0.34 16.85 12.15
C ASN A 456 -0.92 16.46 12.94
N SER A 457 -1.46 15.26 12.71
CA SER A 457 -2.68 14.79 13.38
C SER A 457 -2.41 14.37 14.83
N TYR A 458 -1.31 13.67 15.09
CA TYR A 458 -1.01 13.10 16.40
C TYR A 458 -0.32 14.09 17.34
N PHE A 459 0.66 14.87 16.86
CA PHE A 459 1.41 15.80 17.72
C PHE A 459 0.85 17.22 17.70
N GLU A 460 0.29 17.68 16.58
CA GLU A 460 -0.11 19.09 16.41
C GLU A 460 -1.64 19.33 16.41
N ASP A 461 -2.45 18.26 16.54
CA ASP A 461 -3.92 18.31 16.48
C ASP A 461 -4.48 19.05 15.26
N ARG A 462 -3.73 19.05 14.15
CA ARG A 462 -4.13 19.71 12.90
C ARG A 462 -5.01 18.79 12.06
N HIS A 463 -6.04 19.37 11.45
CA HIS A 463 -6.89 18.67 10.48
C HIS A 463 -6.12 18.31 9.21
N ILE A 464 -6.41 17.12 8.68
CA ILE A 464 -5.82 16.64 7.43
C ILE A 464 -6.61 17.22 6.24
N SER A 465 -5.95 18.04 5.40
CA SER A 465 -6.58 18.82 4.31
C SER A 465 -6.89 18.00 3.05
N VAL A 466 -8.15 17.90 2.61
CA VAL A 466 -8.65 17.04 1.50
C VAL A 466 -8.56 17.70 0.11
N LYS A 467 -7.55 18.51 -0.18
CA LYS A 467 -7.54 19.34 -1.40
C LYS A 467 -6.98 18.67 -2.67
N ASP A 468 -6.28 17.55 -2.56
CA ASP A 468 -5.50 16.98 -3.67
C ASP A 468 -6.14 15.74 -4.30
N ASP A 469 -5.73 15.42 -5.53
CA ASP A 469 -6.23 14.27 -6.27
C ASP A 469 -5.84 12.94 -5.59
N ASN A 470 -6.75 11.97 -5.67
CA ASN A 470 -6.51 10.62 -5.15
C ASN A 470 -5.77 9.72 -6.16
N PHE A 471 -5.27 8.57 -5.67
CA PHE A 471 -4.46 7.64 -6.46
C PHE A 471 -5.20 7.05 -7.68
N ILE A 472 -6.52 6.92 -7.62
CA ILE A 472 -7.32 6.42 -8.75
C ILE A 472 -7.32 7.44 -9.89
N GLN A 473 -7.48 8.73 -9.55
CA GLN A 473 -7.46 9.81 -10.54
C GLN A 473 -6.07 9.94 -11.18
N PHE A 474 -5.02 9.87 -10.37
CA PHE A 474 -3.63 9.81 -10.85
C PHE A 474 -3.42 8.61 -11.80
N SER A 475 -3.82 7.41 -11.38
CA SER A 475 -3.69 6.16 -12.16
C SER A 475 -4.42 6.25 -13.51
N ARG A 476 -5.64 6.80 -13.55
CA ARG A 476 -6.41 7.01 -14.79
C ARG A 476 -5.67 7.92 -15.77
N ARG A 477 -5.12 9.05 -15.29
CA ARG A 477 -4.37 9.98 -16.14
C ARG A 477 -3.09 9.36 -16.66
N LEU A 478 -2.33 8.67 -15.81
CA LEU A 478 -1.12 7.99 -16.24
C LEU A 478 -1.42 6.94 -17.32
N LYS A 479 -2.47 6.14 -17.11
CA LYS A 479 -2.92 5.15 -18.09
C LYS A 479 -3.32 5.78 -19.41
N GLN A 480 -4.02 6.92 -19.38
CA GLN A 480 -4.38 7.65 -20.59
C GLN A 480 -3.11 8.10 -21.36
N ARG A 481 -2.15 8.73 -20.68
CA ARG A 481 -0.88 9.16 -21.30
C ARG A 481 -0.10 7.97 -21.86
N PHE A 482 -0.07 6.86 -21.12
CA PHE A 482 0.55 5.62 -21.56
C PHE A 482 -0.06 5.09 -22.86
N GLN A 483 -1.38 5.04 -22.95
CA GLN A 483 -2.10 4.58 -24.13
C GLN A 483 -1.92 5.51 -25.35
N GLU A 484 -1.98 6.82 -25.13
CA GLU A 484 -1.82 7.83 -26.20
C GLU A 484 -0.41 7.81 -26.82
N ARG A 485 0.63 7.58 -26.01
CA ARG A 485 2.04 7.62 -26.44
C ARG A 485 2.69 6.24 -26.58
N TYR A 486 1.92 5.16 -26.52
CA TYR A 486 2.44 3.80 -26.46
C TYR A 486 3.41 3.48 -27.63
N THR A 487 3.01 3.79 -28.86
CA THR A 487 3.80 3.49 -30.07
C THR A 487 5.11 4.28 -30.14
N GLU A 488 5.09 5.56 -29.76
CA GLU A 488 6.26 6.42 -29.66
C GLU A 488 7.26 5.87 -28.64
N MET A 489 6.78 5.56 -27.42
CA MET A 489 7.61 5.05 -26.33
C MET A 489 8.17 3.65 -26.66
N GLN A 490 7.35 2.76 -27.21
CA GLN A 490 7.79 1.42 -27.60
C GLN A 490 8.92 1.49 -28.63
N LYS A 491 8.80 2.38 -29.63
CA LYS A 491 9.85 2.60 -30.64
C LYS A 491 11.14 3.13 -30.00
N PHE A 492 11.03 4.13 -29.13
CA PHE A 492 12.17 4.70 -28.41
C PHE A 492 12.91 3.65 -27.57
N TRP A 493 12.18 2.92 -26.71
CA TRP A 493 12.77 1.92 -25.83
C TRP A 493 13.33 0.73 -26.60
N SER A 494 12.66 0.29 -27.67
CA SER A 494 13.19 -0.76 -28.55
C SER A 494 14.51 -0.36 -29.20
N GLN A 495 14.65 0.89 -29.65
CA GLN A 495 15.91 1.39 -30.23
C GLN A 495 17.01 1.53 -29.19
N ASN A 496 16.68 2.00 -27.98
CA ASN A 496 17.65 2.21 -26.93
C ASN A 496 18.14 0.92 -26.28
N LEU A 497 17.26 -0.05 -26.06
CA LEU A 497 17.61 -1.33 -25.43
C LEU A 497 18.29 -2.31 -26.41
N ASN A 498 18.15 -2.09 -27.72
CA ASN A 498 18.84 -2.88 -28.72
C ASN A 498 20.37 -2.72 -28.59
N ASN A 499 21.10 -3.84 -28.57
CA ASN A 499 22.55 -3.88 -28.33
C ASN A 499 22.99 -3.23 -27.01
N THR A 500 22.17 -3.33 -25.96
CA THR A 500 22.57 -3.01 -24.60
C THR A 500 22.70 -4.29 -23.79
N GLU A 501 23.68 -4.33 -22.89
CA GLU A 501 23.85 -5.41 -21.93
C GLU A 501 23.42 -4.93 -20.54
N GLY A 502 22.84 -5.81 -19.74
CA GLY A 502 22.62 -5.56 -18.31
C GLY A 502 23.97 -5.40 -17.61
N ALA A 503 24.04 -4.65 -16.51
CA ALA A 503 25.31 -4.38 -15.85
C ALA A 503 25.87 -5.63 -15.13
N ASN A 504 26.75 -6.37 -15.82
CA ASN A 504 27.45 -7.53 -15.26
C ASN A 504 28.63 -7.07 -14.42
N ILE A 505 28.45 -7.08 -13.09
CA ILE A 505 29.52 -6.85 -12.12
C ILE A 505 30.18 -8.19 -11.79
N HIS A 506 31.50 -8.17 -11.59
CA HIS A 506 32.20 -9.32 -11.03
C HIS A 506 31.80 -9.58 -9.57
N TYR A 507 31.19 -10.74 -9.29
CA TYR A 507 30.87 -11.16 -7.92
C TYR A 507 32.10 -11.74 -7.22
N GLU A 508 32.36 -11.30 -6.00
CA GLU A 508 33.61 -11.58 -5.27
C GLU A 508 33.57 -12.92 -4.52
N LYS A 509 32.35 -13.39 -4.23
CA LYS A 509 32.07 -14.65 -3.55
C LYS A 509 31.45 -15.61 -4.57
N ILE A 510 32.05 -16.79 -4.69
CA ILE A 510 31.55 -17.87 -5.55
C ILE A 510 30.29 -18.44 -4.89
N THR A 511 29.15 -18.34 -5.57
CA THR A 511 27.90 -18.95 -5.13
C THR A 511 27.96 -20.46 -5.38
N ALA A 512 28.39 -21.22 -4.37
CA ALA A 512 28.03 -22.63 -4.32
C ALA A 512 26.52 -22.71 -4.05
N THR A 513 25.75 -23.28 -4.98
CA THR A 513 24.30 -23.54 -4.97
C THR A 513 23.32 -22.36 -5.18
N VAL A 514 22.29 -22.65 -5.99
CA VAL A 514 21.30 -21.78 -6.65
C VAL A 514 20.21 -21.27 -5.69
N SER A 515 20.49 -21.02 -4.42
CA SER A 515 19.54 -20.33 -3.54
C SER A 515 19.95 -18.87 -3.41
N SER A 516 19.41 -18.00 -4.27
CA SER A 516 19.56 -16.55 -4.09
C SER A 516 18.79 -16.13 -2.84
N ASN A 517 19.46 -16.14 -1.69
CA ASN A 517 18.90 -15.54 -0.48
C ASN A 517 18.74 -14.04 -0.75
N TYR A 518 17.52 -13.52 -0.59
CA TYR A 518 17.26 -12.07 -0.68
C TYR A 518 17.90 -11.28 0.48
N ARG A 519 18.72 -11.91 1.32
CA ARG A 519 19.39 -11.32 2.48
C ARG A 519 20.33 -10.20 2.07
N CYS A 520 20.26 -9.09 2.80
CA CYS A 520 21.05 -7.91 2.49
C CYS A 520 21.95 -7.45 3.62
N LYS A 521 22.96 -6.67 3.25
CA LYS A 521 23.80 -5.89 4.17
C LYS A 521 23.75 -4.42 3.78
N PHE A 522 23.89 -3.56 4.79
CA PHE A 522 23.94 -2.12 4.60
C PHE A 522 25.30 -1.55 4.99
N PHE A 523 25.78 -0.61 4.18
CA PHE A 523 26.98 0.16 4.44
C PHE A 523 26.64 1.62 4.27
N TYR A 524 26.90 2.46 5.25
CA TYR A 524 26.58 3.88 5.16
C TYR A 524 27.78 4.73 5.59
N LYS A 525 27.91 5.90 4.97
CA LYS A 525 28.92 6.89 5.31
C LYS A 525 28.39 8.29 5.03
N LYS A 526 28.53 9.17 6.01
CA LYS A 526 28.25 10.61 5.86
C LYS A 526 29.51 11.33 5.37
N PHE A 527 29.37 12.09 4.30
CA PHE A 527 30.43 12.86 3.68
C PHE A 527 30.17 14.36 3.87
N LYS A 528 31.07 15.00 4.62
CA LYS A 528 30.99 16.44 4.88
C LYS A 528 31.27 17.27 3.63
N SER A 529 30.49 18.32 3.43
CA SER A 529 30.64 19.32 2.35
C SER A 529 30.62 18.79 0.91
N LEU A 530 30.34 17.49 0.71
CA LEU A 530 30.36 16.86 -0.60
C LEU A 530 29.19 17.35 -1.48
N ASN A 531 28.05 17.69 -0.87
CA ASN A 531 26.87 18.18 -1.62
C ASN A 531 27.15 19.54 -2.28
N ILE A 532 27.98 20.38 -1.67
CA ILE A 532 28.41 21.64 -2.27
C ILE A 532 29.20 21.37 -3.56
N LEU A 533 30.15 20.43 -3.52
CA LEU A 533 30.97 20.08 -4.68
C LEU A 533 30.11 19.54 -5.83
N ILE A 534 29.16 18.66 -5.52
CA ILE A 534 28.19 18.14 -6.49
C ILE A 534 27.42 19.29 -7.15
N LYS A 535 26.90 20.24 -6.37
CA LYS A 535 26.16 21.41 -6.89
C LYS A 535 27.03 22.30 -7.79
N ARG A 536 28.31 22.49 -7.46
CA ARG A 536 29.25 23.27 -8.30
C ARG A 536 29.49 22.60 -9.66
N VAL A 537 29.79 21.30 -9.66
CA VAL A 537 29.96 20.52 -10.90
C VAL A 537 28.68 20.55 -11.74
N ALA A 538 27.53 20.31 -11.10
CA ALA A 538 26.23 20.31 -11.77
C ALA A 538 25.94 21.66 -12.44
N LYS A 539 26.23 22.78 -11.75
CA LYS A 539 26.10 24.14 -12.29
C LYS A 539 27.01 24.37 -13.50
N LYS A 540 28.27 23.91 -13.44
CA LYS A 540 29.24 24.08 -14.53
C LYS A 540 28.90 23.22 -15.76
N CYS A 541 28.32 22.03 -15.55
CA CYS A 541 27.90 21.12 -16.61
C CYS A 541 26.45 21.33 -17.09
N TYR A 542 25.71 22.32 -16.55
CA TYR A 542 24.30 22.58 -16.87
C TYR A 542 23.38 21.35 -16.71
N CYS A 543 23.57 20.59 -15.63
CA CYS A 543 22.80 19.38 -15.36
C CYS A 543 22.30 19.34 -13.91
N SER A 544 21.50 18.32 -13.56
CA SER A 544 21.02 18.16 -12.18
C SER A 544 22.13 17.56 -11.28
N PRO A 545 22.13 17.85 -9.96
CA PRO A 545 23.04 17.21 -9.00
C PRO A 545 22.99 15.67 -9.04
N PHE A 546 21.81 15.10 -9.34
CA PHE A 546 21.63 13.67 -9.47
C PHE A 546 22.43 13.06 -10.63
N VAL A 547 22.51 13.75 -11.77
CA VAL A 547 23.31 13.29 -12.92
C VAL A 547 24.80 13.19 -12.55
N VAL A 548 25.32 14.16 -11.79
CA VAL A 548 26.72 14.12 -11.31
C VAL A 548 26.95 12.94 -10.38
N GLN A 549 25.99 12.66 -9.48
CA GLN A 549 26.06 11.51 -8.56
C GLN A 549 26.02 10.18 -9.32
N LEU A 550 25.15 10.08 -10.33
CA LEU A 550 25.03 8.92 -11.22
C LEU A 550 26.29 8.72 -12.06
N ALA A 551 26.89 9.80 -12.59
CA ALA A 551 28.16 9.74 -13.33
C ALA A 551 29.32 9.27 -12.44
N ALA A 552 29.38 9.73 -11.19
CA ALA A 552 30.39 9.27 -10.25
C ALA A 552 30.20 7.78 -9.91
N PHE A 553 28.94 7.34 -9.74
CA PHE A 553 28.61 5.95 -9.45
C PHE A 553 28.92 5.04 -10.64
N SER A 554 28.53 5.42 -11.86
CA SER A 554 28.83 4.67 -13.06
C SER A 554 30.34 4.54 -13.30
N LYS A 555 31.13 5.57 -12.98
CA LYS A 555 32.58 5.48 -13.09
C LYS A 555 33.18 4.49 -12.09
N VAL A 556 32.67 4.44 -10.87
CA VAL A 556 33.09 3.44 -9.88
C VAL A 556 32.70 2.05 -10.37
N LEU A 557 31.46 1.85 -10.82
CA LEU A 557 31.00 0.55 -11.36
C LEU A 557 31.79 0.09 -12.58
N SER A 558 32.20 1.01 -13.46
CA SER A 558 33.03 0.67 -14.63
C SER A 558 34.38 0.04 -14.25
N GLY A 559 34.85 0.23 -13.02
CA GLY A 559 36.07 -0.40 -12.52
C GLY A 559 35.89 -1.84 -12.02
N ILE A 560 34.65 -2.30 -11.86
CA ILE A 560 34.30 -3.68 -11.42
C ILE A 560 33.39 -4.42 -12.41
N ALA A 561 32.86 -3.71 -13.40
CA ALA A 561 32.09 -4.29 -14.48
C ALA A 561 32.99 -5.14 -15.39
N THR A 562 32.48 -6.27 -15.87
CA THR A 562 33.20 -7.15 -16.80
C THR A 562 33.10 -6.69 -18.25
N GLN A 563 32.35 -5.62 -18.51
CA GLN A 563 31.95 -5.17 -19.84
C GLN A 563 32.44 -3.74 -20.11
N ASP A 564 32.95 -3.54 -21.32
CA ASP A 564 33.74 -2.36 -21.70
C ASP A 564 32.96 -1.30 -22.51
N SER A 565 31.62 -1.42 -22.66
CA SER A 565 30.85 -0.60 -23.61
C SER A 565 29.71 0.23 -22.99
N LYS A 566 28.58 -0.39 -22.67
CA LYS A 566 27.37 0.26 -22.16
C LYS A 566 26.84 -0.52 -20.97
N MET A 567 26.53 0.18 -19.88
CA MET A 567 25.86 -0.43 -18.73
C MET A 567 24.49 0.20 -18.51
N ILE A 568 23.56 -0.56 -17.97
CA ILE A 568 22.26 -0.06 -17.50
C ILE A 568 22.35 0.18 -15.99
N ILE A 569 22.01 1.39 -15.55
CA ILE A 569 21.74 1.68 -14.13
C ILE A 569 20.29 2.12 -14.01
N SER A 570 19.53 1.43 -13.16
CA SER A 570 18.12 1.74 -12.94
C SER A 570 17.94 2.93 -12.00
N CYS A 571 17.06 3.85 -12.39
CA CYS A 571 16.75 5.06 -11.64
C CYS A 571 15.25 5.13 -11.35
N PRO A 572 14.80 5.10 -10.08
CA PRO A 572 13.42 5.34 -9.75
C PRO A 572 13.06 6.83 -9.91
N VAL A 573 11.89 7.09 -10.50
CA VAL A 573 11.39 8.42 -10.82
C VAL A 573 9.97 8.60 -10.28
N ASP A 574 9.71 9.72 -9.60
CA ASP A 574 8.36 10.09 -9.14
C ASP A 574 7.51 10.58 -10.33
N MET A 575 6.43 9.87 -10.63
CA MET A 575 5.54 10.16 -11.74
C MET A 575 4.38 11.09 -11.39
N ARG A 576 4.29 11.56 -10.13
CA ARG A 576 3.22 12.48 -9.69
C ARG A 576 3.22 13.79 -10.47
N ASP A 577 2.07 14.12 -11.03
CA ASP A 577 1.79 15.44 -11.59
C ASP A 577 1.54 16.51 -10.51
N SER A 578 1.30 17.75 -10.91
CA SER A 578 1.07 18.87 -9.97
C SER A 578 -0.18 18.69 -9.10
N ARG A 579 -1.18 17.90 -9.54
CA ARG A 579 -2.43 17.65 -8.81
C ARG A 579 -2.31 16.46 -7.84
N ALA A 580 -1.38 15.54 -8.12
CA ALA A 580 -1.15 14.33 -7.34
C ALA A 580 0.01 14.47 -6.34
N GLN A 581 0.48 15.68 -6.02
CA GLN A 581 1.66 15.87 -5.14
C GLN A 581 1.49 15.30 -3.73
N GLN A 582 0.26 15.28 -3.21
CA GLN A 582 -0.10 14.68 -1.91
C GLN A 582 -0.73 13.28 -2.03
N CYS A 583 -0.72 12.71 -3.23
CA CYS A 583 -1.27 11.38 -3.46
C CYS A 583 -0.38 10.30 -2.84
N VAL A 584 -0.98 9.46 -2.00
CA VAL A 584 -0.39 8.24 -1.45
C VAL A 584 -0.70 7.05 -2.36
N GLY A 585 0.32 6.31 -2.75
CA GLY A 585 0.23 5.17 -3.66
C GLY A 585 1.60 4.76 -4.23
N MET A 586 1.60 3.76 -5.12
CA MET A 586 2.78 3.44 -5.92
C MET A 586 2.86 4.38 -7.12
N CYS A 587 3.59 5.49 -6.97
CA CYS A 587 3.74 6.51 -8.01
C CYS A 587 5.16 6.58 -8.57
N ILE A 588 6.03 5.62 -8.23
CA ILE A 588 7.39 5.54 -8.76
C ILE A 588 7.39 4.63 -9.99
N ASN A 589 8.06 5.06 -11.05
CA ASN A 589 8.50 4.20 -12.15
C ASN A 589 10.00 3.94 -12.03
N VAL A 590 10.50 2.77 -12.48
CA VAL A 590 11.94 2.47 -12.52
C VAL A 590 12.40 2.48 -13.97
N LEU A 591 13.28 3.43 -14.30
CA LEU A 591 13.73 3.63 -15.68
C LEU A 591 15.17 3.10 -15.87
N PRO A 592 15.45 2.30 -16.90
CA PRO A 592 16.80 1.91 -17.26
C PRO A 592 17.52 3.11 -17.90
N VAL A 593 18.57 3.61 -17.25
CA VAL A 593 19.45 4.65 -17.81
C VAL A 593 20.68 3.99 -18.39
N ILE A 594 20.84 4.13 -19.71
CA ILE A 594 21.98 3.56 -20.43
C ILE A 594 23.15 4.52 -20.32
N ILE A 595 24.30 4.00 -19.88
CA ILE A 595 25.51 4.76 -19.64
C ILE A 595 26.63 4.21 -20.49
N ASN A 596 27.26 5.09 -21.27
CA ASN A 596 28.44 4.76 -22.05
C ASN A 596 29.71 4.86 -21.19
N SER A 597 30.24 3.72 -20.76
CA SER A 597 31.42 3.66 -19.87
C SER A 597 32.74 4.00 -20.59
N ARG A 598 32.74 4.05 -21.93
CA ARG A 598 33.93 4.37 -22.75
C ARG A 598 34.31 5.85 -22.70
N LEU A 599 33.38 6.73 -22.32
CA LEU A 599 33.63 8.16 -22.23
C LEU A 599 34.66 8.43 -21.12
N ARG A 600 35.84 8.92 -21.53
CA ARG A 600 36.97 9.15 -20.63
C ARG A 600 36.89 10.49 -19.92
N ASN A 601 36.43 11.53 -20.62
CA ASN A 601 36.25 12.86 -20.06
C ASN A 601 35.02 12.91 -19.16
N TYR A 602 35.18 13.44 -17.94
CA TYR A 602 34.07 13.60 -17.00
C TYR A 602 32.96 14.50 -17.52
N GLN A 603 33.29 15.58 -18.25
CA GLN A 603 32.28 16.50 -18.76
C GLN A 603 31.42 15.83 -19.84
N ASP A 604 32.04 15.12 -20.78
CA ASP A 604 31.34 14.40 -21.84
C ASP A 604 30.48 13.26 -21.25
N LEU A 605 31.00 12.54 -20.26
CA LEU A 605 30.25 11.51 -19.52
C LEU A 605 29.01 12.10 -18.83
N ILE A 606 29.17 13.21 -18.11
CA ILE A 606 28.06 13.89 -17.43
C ILE A 606 26.99 14.35 -18.43
N GLN A 607 27.40 14.91 -19.56
CA GLN A 607 26.47 15.38 -20.60
C GLN A 607 25.74 14.23 -21.29
N ASP A 608 26.44 13.13 -21.60
CA ASP A 608 25.83 11.92 -22.19
C ASP A 608 24.81 11.30 -21.23
N ILE A 609 25.16 11.17 -19.94
CA ILE A 609 24.25 10.68 -18.91
C ILE A 609 23.07 11.64 -18.73
N ALA A 610 23.29 12.96 -18.75
CA ALA A 610 22.21 13.94 -18.67
C ALA A 610 21.20 13.76 -19.81
N LYS A 611 21.70 13.58 -21.04
CA LYS A 611 20.88 13.35 -22.23
C LYS A 611 20.13 12.02 -22.16
N SER A 612 20.82 10.94 -21.78
CA SER A 612 20.23 9.61 -21.59
C SER A 612 19.11 9.62 -20.55
N PHE A 613 19.36 10.23 -19.38
CA PHE A 613 18.38 10.38 -18.31
C PHE A 613 17.18 11.25 -18.73
N ALA A 614 17.41 12.39 -19.39
CA ALA A 614 16.32 13.24 -19.87
C ALA A 614 15.43 12.52 -20.91
N ASN A 615 16.04 11.81 -21.85
CA ASN A 615 15.31 11.03 -22.85
C ASN A 615 14.51 9.89 -22.21
N ALA A 616 15.08 9.20 -21.21
CA ALA A 616 14.36 8.19 -20.43
C ALA A 616 13.17 8.82 -19.69
N TYR A 617 13.35 9.99 -19.07
CA TYR A 617 12.31 10.71 -18.34
C TYR A 617 11.15 11.15 -19.25
N ILE A 618 11.43 11.64 -20.46
CA ILE A 618 10.40 12.04 -21.44
C ILE A 618 9.50 10.85 -21.86
N ASN A 619 10.06 9.63 -21.81
CA ASN A 619 9.42 8.38 -22.18
C ASN A 619 9.09 7.50 -20.96
N ALA A 620 8.94 8.12 -19.78
CA ALA A 620 8.74 7.43 -18.51
C ALA A 620 7.29 6.99 -18.24
N ASP A 621 6.35 7.24 -19.15
CA ASP A 621 4.95 6.81 -18.96
C ASP A 621 4.74 5.31 -19.26
N ILE A 622 5.75 4.61 -19.80
CA ILE A 622 5.75 3.15 -20.03
C ILE A 622 5.73 2.36 -18.71
N SER A 623 5.00 1.24 -18.65
CA SER A 623 5.01 0.37 -17.45
C SER A 623 6.31 -0.44 -17.33
N ASN A 624 6.67 -0.80 -16.10
CA ASN A 624 7.78 -1.70 -15.83
C ASN A 624 7.61 -3.06 -16.51
N ASP A 625 6.40 -3.63 -16.56
CA ASP A 625 6.13 -4.92 -17.21
C ASP A 625 6.41 -4.84 -18.72
N GLU A 626 6.12 -3.72 -19.38
CA GLU A 626 6.50 -3.51 -20.79
C GLU A 626 8.00 -3.31 -20.99
N ILE A 627 8.69 -2.61 -20.08
CA ILE A 627 10.16 -2.53 -20.12
C ILE A 627 10.77 -3.93 -19.93
N GLU A 628 10.27 -4.74 -18.99
CA GLU A 628 10.73 -6.11 -18.74
C GLU A 628 10.59 -6.97 -20.01
N LYS A 629 9.42 -6.94 -20.67
CA LYS A 629 9.20 -7.64 -21.95
C LYS A 629 10.18 -7.20 -23.04
N LEU A 630 10.47 -5.90 -23.13
CA LEU A 630 11.46 -5.40 -24.08
C LEU A 630 12.87 -5.87 -23.72
N CYS A 631 13.25 -5.84 -22.45
CA CYS A 631 14.54 -6.36 -21.97
C CYS A 631 14.69 -7.85 -22.29
N GLU A 632 13.68 -8.67 -22.03
CA GLU A 632 13.65 -10.10 -22.37
C GLU A 632 13.85 -10.32 -23.87
N LYS A 633 13.15 -9.55 -24.70
CA LYS A 633 13.27 -9.60 -26.17
C LYS A 633 14.69 -9.31 -26.66
N TYR A 634 15.42 -8.41 -25.99
CA TYR A 634 16.78 -8.02 -26.36
C TYR A 634 17.87 -8.75 -25.54
N GLY A 635 17.50 -9.74 -24.72
CA GLY A 635 18.46 -10.54 -23.94
C GLY A 635 19.10 -9.80 -22.76
N VAL A 636 18.51 -8.70 -22.29
CA VAL A 636 18.96 -7.97 -21.10
C VAL A 636 18.43 -8.67 -19.85
N SER A 637 19.32 -9.33 -19.11
CA SER A 637 18.98 -9.93 -17.82
C SER A 637 18.78 -8.85 -16.75
N ASN A 638 17.58 -8.83 -16.14
CA ASN A 638 17.15 -8.01 -15.01
C ASN A 638 17.72 -6.57 -14.96
N PHE A 639 17.12 -5.64 -15.71
CA PHE A 639 17.58 -4.25 -15.81
C PHE A 639 17.60 -3.49 -14.46
N ALA A 640 16.89 -3.97 -13.44
CA ALA A 640 16.81 -3.40 -12.12
C ALA A 640 17.85 -3.95 -11.11
N ASP A 641 18.87 -4.71 -11.56
CA ASP A 641 19.88 -5.30 -10.66
C ASP A 641 20.75 -4.28 -9.93
N ILE A 642 21.08 -3.17 -10.59
CA ILE A 642 21.82 -2.04 -10.01
C ILE A 642 20.95 -0.80 -10.02
N MET A 643 20.80 -0.19 -8.84
CA MET A 643 20.01 1.03 -8.68
C MET A 643 20.79 2.14 -7.99
N ILE A 644 20.45 3.38 -8.33
CA ILE A 644 20.78 4.56 -7.53
C ILE A 644 19.49 5.29 -7.19
N VAL A 645 19.33 5.67 -5.93
CA VAL A 645 18.08 6.22 -5.39
C VAL A 645 18.41 7.47 -4.59
N ASN A 646 17.75 8.58 -4.91
CA ASN A 646 17.82 9.78 -4.10
C ASN A 646 16.68 9.74 -3.08
N ASN A 647 17.00 9.64 -1.80
CA ASN A 647 16.02 9.60 -0.72
C ASN A 647 15.46 10.99 -0.46
N TYR A 648 14.17 11.03 -0.11
CA TYR A 648 13.53 12.22 0.41
C TYR A 648 14.08 12.55 1.80
N MET A 649 14.15 13.85 2.12
CA MET A 649 14.56 14.34 3.44
C MET A 649 13.70 13.70 4.54
N GLN A 650 14.35 13.14 5.54
CA GLN A 650 13.69 12.59 6.71
C GLN A 650 13.43 13.72 7.72
N TYR A 651 12.17 13.89 8.13
CA TYR A 651 11.77 14.89 9.11
C TYR A 651 11.87 14.32 10.53
N SER A 652 12.75 14.88 11.35
CA SER A 652 12.80 14.62 12.80
C SER A 652 12.29 15.84 13.58
N SER A 653 11.73 15.60 14.76
CA SER A 653 11.21 16.65 15.64
C SER A 653 11.62 16.38 17.09
N HIS A 654 11.40 17.33 18.00
CA HIS A 654 11.67 17.15 19.43
C HIS A 654 10.82 16.04 20.06
N CYS A 655 9.65 15.74 19.47
CA CYS A 655 8.68 14.79 19.99
C CYS A 655 8.89 13.33 19.53
N TYR A 656 9.65 13.11 18.44
CA TYR A 656 9.91 11.78 17.92
C TYR A 656 11.23 11.71 17.15
N GLN A 657 11.90 10.56 17.25
CA GLN A 657 13.11 10.26 16.48
C GLN A 657 12.82 9.12 15.51
N ILE A 658 13.14 9.30 14.23
CA ILE A 658 13.08 8.21 13.25
C ILE A 658 14.20 7.21 13.56
N LEU A 659 13.83 5.94 13.69
CA LEU A 659 14.73 4.82 13.87
C LEU A 659 15.20 4.33 12.49
N ASN A 660 16.47 3.95 12.43
CA ASN A 660 17.02 3.32 11.23
C ASN A 660 16.47 1.91 11.10
N ASP A 661 15.47 1.77 10.24
CA ASP A 661 14.82 0.49 9.99
C ASP A 661 15.35 -0.11 8.69
N ASN A 662 16.37 -0.95 8.86
CA ASN A 662 17.02 -1.64 7.76
C ASN A 662 16.28 -2.96 7.50
N SER A 663 15.66 -3.10 6.32
CA SER A 663 15.07 -4.37 5.88
C SER A 663 16.14 -5.46 5.90
N GLU A 664 15.84 -6.67 6.37
CA GLU A 664 16.78 -7.80 6.25
C GLU A 664 16.94 -8.31 4.81
N PHE A 665 16.11 -7.80 3.89
CA PHE A 665 15.95 -8.27 2.53
C PHE A 665 16.13 -7.14 1.50
N THR A 666 16.76 -7.44 0.37
CA THR A 666 16.99 -6.52 -0.76
C THR A 666 16.31 -7.01 -2.04
N LYS A 667 15.84 -6.05 -2.84
CA LYS A 667 15.25 -6.28 -4.17
C LYS A 667 16.32 -6.47 -5.24
N CYS A 668 17.41 -5.73 -5.10
CA CYS A 668 18.43 -5.56 -6.10
C CYS A 668 19.75 -6.19 -5.63
N THR A 669 20.62 -6.49 -6.57
CA THR A 669 21.98 -6.93 -6.26
C THR A 669 22.76 -5.84 -5.53
N LEU A 670 22.62 -4.60 -5.99
CA LEU A 670 23.30 -3.43 -5.43
C LEU A 670 22.43 -2.18 -5.59
N THR A 671 22.20 -1.43 -4.51
CA THR A 671 21.49 -0.15 -4.54
C THR A 671 22.26 0.91 -3.76
N LEU A 672 22.52 2.05 -4.38
CA LEU A 672 23.10 3.22 -3.74
C LEU A 672 22.00 4.23 -3.39
N PHE A 673 21.68 4.36 -2.12
CA PHE A 673 20.81 5.40 -1.58
C PHE A 673 21.60 6.65 -1.21
N LEU A 674 21.09 7.81 -1.59
CA LEU A 674 21.68 9.11 -1.32
C LEU A 674 20.68 9.96 -0.53
N THR A 675 21.07 10.43 0.66
CA THR A 675 20.29 11.36 1.46
C THR A 675 21.07 12.66 1.61
N GLN A 676 20.53 13.76 1.11
CA GLN A 676 21.18 15.06 1.21
C GLN A 676 20.88 15.69 2.58
N TYR A 677 21.82 16.45 3.16
CA TYR A 677 21.60 17.21 4.40
C TYR A 677 22.34 18.55 4.30
N HIS A 678 21.65 19.63 3.90
CA HIS A 678 22.30 20.92 3.64
C HIS A 678 23.57 20.80 2.76
N GLU A 679 24.75 20.91 3.37
CA GLU A 679 26.08 20.83 2.73
C GLU A 679 26.64 19.41 2.64
N ASP A 680 26.11 18.51 3.45
CA ASP A 680 26.55 17.13 3.58
C ASP A 680 25.70 16.18 2.72
N ILE A 681 26.24 14.99 2.47
CA ILE A 681 25.49 13.90 1.88
C ILE A 681 25.80 12.61 2.62
N GLU A 682 24.76 11.84 2.91
CA GLU A 682 24.86 10.48 3.40
C GLU A 682 24.66 9.54 2.21
N ALA A 683 25.61 8.63 2.02
CA ALA A 683 25.51 7.58 1.01
C ALA A 683 25.41 6.23 1.72
N LYS A 684 24.40 5.45 1.35
CA LYS A 684 24.10 4.13 1.89
C LYS A 684 24.03 3.11 0.76
N ILE A 685 24.85 2.09 0.80
CA ILE A 685 24.76 0.91 -0.08
C ILE A 685 23.91 -0.15 0.61
N GLU A 686 22.96 -0.69 -0.13
CA GLU A 686 22.27 -1.95 0.15
C GLU A 686 22.73 -2.98 -0.89
N CYS A 687 23.19 -4.15 -0.47
CA CYS A 687 23.64 -5.18 -1.40
C CYS A 687 23.29 -6.58 -0.89
N LYS A 688 23.20 -7.55 -1.81
CA LYS A 688 23.07 -8.97 -1.46
C LYS A 688 24.30 -9.43 -0.67
N GLN A 689 24.07 -10.03 0.49
CA GLN A 689 25.13 -10.43 1.42
C GLN A 689 26.12 -11.43 0.80
N ASP A 690 25.63 -12.26 -0.11
CA ASP A 690 26.36 -13.39 -0.67
C ASP A 690 27.24 -13.01 -1.86
N PHE A 691 27.18 -11.78 -2.37
CA PHE A 691 27.91 -11.38 -3.59
C PHE A 691 29.17 -10.54 -3.32
N PHE A 692 29.20 -9.79 -2.22
CA PHE A 692 30.25 -8.82 -1.93
C PHE A 692 30.84 -9.00 -0.53
N TYR A 693 32.13 -8.68 -0.37
CA TYR A 693 32.74 -8.52 0.96
C TYR A 693 32.42 -7.14 1.55
N ASP A 694 32.39 -7.07 2.89
CA ASP A 694 32.04 -5.85 3.62
C ASP A 694 33.02 -4.69 3.33
N GLU A 695 34.30 -5.02 3.17
CA GLU A 695 35.36 -4.05 2.89
C GLU A 695 35.21 -3.42 1.50
N SER A 696 34.81 -4.22 0.51
CA SER A 696 34.55 -3.82 -0.87
C SER A 696 33.54 -2.70 -0.96
N MET A 697 32.44 -2.84 -0.22
CA MET A 697 31.35 -1.87 -0.21
C MET A 697 31.77 -0.57 0.48
N ARG A 698 32.55 -0.65 1.56
CA ARG A 698 33.13 0.53 2.22
C ARG A 698 34.10 1.29 1.29
N ILE A 699 34.93 0.56 0.55
CA ILE A 699 35.84 1.14 -0.45
C ILE A 699 35.03 1.79 -1.57
N MET A 700 33.96 1.15 -2.04
CA MET A 700 33.08 1.70 -3.08
C MET A 700 32.50 3.06 -2.70
N LEU A 701 32.01 3.23 -1.46
CA LEU A 701 31.53 4.53 -0.95
C LEU A 701 32.64 5.60 -0.97
N ASN A 702 33.84 5.23 -0.53
CA ASN A 702 34.98 6.15 -0.49
C ASN A 702 35.41 6.57 -1.91
N GLN A 703 35.45 5.61 -2.84
CA GLN A 703 35.80 5.86 -4.23
C GLN A 703 34.75 6.73 -4.91
N TRP A 704 33.46 6.50 -4.68
CA TRP A 704 32.39 7.36 -5.18
C TRP A 704 32.58 8.82 -4.74
N ALA A 705 32.83 9.05 -3.45
CA ALA A 705 33.09 10.39 -2.93
C ALA A 705 34.40 11.01 -3.46
N LYS A 706 35.45 10.20 -3.70
CA LYS A 706 36.71 10.67 -4.31
C LYS A 706 36.51 11.05 -5.78
N THR A 707 35.73 10.28 -6.53
CA THR A 707 35.40 10.57 -7.93
C THR A 707 34.68 11.92 -8.05
N ILE A 708 33.72 12.22 -7.18
CA ILE A 708 33.06 13.54 -7.13
C ILE A 708 34.07 14.68 -6.89
N ARG A 709 35.00 14.50 -5.94
CA ARG A 709 36.05 15.50 -5.68
C ARG A 709 36.98 15.70 -6.89
N ARG A 710 37.30 14.62 -7.61
CA ARG A 710 38.09 14.70 -8.85
C ARG A 710 37.34 15.42 -9.96
N MET A 711 36.05 15.10 -10.15
CA MET A 711 35.20 15.81 -11.11
C MET A 711 35.17 17.31 -10.83
N GLU A 712 35.05 17.73 -9.56
CA GLU A 712 35.08 19.14 -9.19
C GLU A 712 36.42 19.81 -9.51
N LYS A 713 37.55 19.17 -9.19
CA LYS A 713 38.88 19.69 -9.55
C LYS A 713 39.10 19.83 -11.06
N VAL A 714 38.71 18.81 -11.83
CA VAL A 714 38.92 18.80 -13.28
C VAL A 714 38.00 19.81 -13.97
N ILE A 715 36.72 19.88 -13.59
CA ILE A 715 35.70 20.65 -14.32
C ILE A 715 35.60 22.10 -13.82
N VAL A 716 35.78 22.33 -12.51
CA VAL A 716 35.55 23.64 -11.89
C VAL A 716 36.87 24.39 -11.69
N THR A 717 37.92 23.73 -11.20
CA THR A 717 39.22 24.38 -10.95
C THR A 717 40.19 24.29 -12.13
N ASN A 718 39.83 23.63 -13.23
CA ASN A 718 40.66 23.46 -14.44
C ASN A 718 42.05 22.87 -14.14
N ASP A 719 42.16 22.01 -13.13
CA ASP A 719 43.43 21.35 -12.77
C ASP A 719 43.79 20.30 -13.84
N GLU A 720 44.84 20.53 -14.64
CA GLU A 720 45.34 19.62 -15.70
C GLU A 720 46.07 18.36 -15.13
N ILE A 721 45.54 17.77 -14.07
CA ILE A 721 46.16 16.61 -13.40
C ILE A 721 46.07 15.34 -14.28
N GLU A 722 45.17 15.29 -15.25
CA GLU A 722 44.99 14.13 -16.14
C GLU A 722 46.14 13.90 -17.13
N SER A 723 47.15 14.76 -17.22
CA SER A 723 48.29 14.56 -18.14
C SER A 723 49.37 13.60 -17.62
N LYS A 724 49.55 13.47 -16.28
CA LYS A 724 50.67 12.71 -15.70
C LYS A 724 50.35 11.27 -15.26
N GLU A 725 49.08 10.91 -15.01
CA GLU A 725 48.70 9.51 -14.71
C GLU A 725 48.49 8.64 -15.97
N ARG A 726 48.64 9.22 -17.18
CA ARG A 726 48.38 8.62 -18.51
C ARG A 726 49.17 7.36 -18.89
N ARG A 727 50.10 6.88 -18.06
CA ARG A 727 51.05 5.80 -18.42
C ARG A 727 50.81 4.43 -17.77
N ARG A 728 49.76 4.21 -16.98
CA ARG A 728 49.49 2.87 -16.42
C ARG A 728 48.16 2.29 -16.91
N CYS A 729 48.21 1.01 -17.28
CA CYS A 729 47.26 0.25 -18.10
C CYS A 729 45.76 0.38 -17.73
N PRO A 730 44.84 0.17 -18.71
CA PRO A 730 43.44 0.61 -18.61
C PRO A 730 42.54 -0.24 -17.69
N HIS A 731 42.92 -1.49 -17.37
CA HIS A 731 42.04 -2.43 -16.67
C HIS A 731 42.43 -2.76 -15.21
N GLU A 732 43.55 -2.25 -14.70
CA GLU A 732 44.15 -2.83 -13.47
C GLU A 732 44.25 -1.91 -12.24
N ILE A 733 43.79 -0.65 -12.25
CA ILE A 733 44.37 0.34 -11.30
C ILE A 733 43.39 1.08 -10.38
N PHE A 734 42.09 1.18 -10.65
CA PHE A 734 41.23 2.09 -9.85
C PHE A 734 40.54 1.43 -8.65
N PHE A 735 40.04 0.20 -8.77
CA PHE A 735 39.64 -0.59 -7.59
C PHE A 735 40.88 -1.16 -6.88
N CYS A 736 41.90 -1.57 -7.63
CA CYS A 736 43.02 -2.34 -7.09
C CYS A 736 43.91 -1.62 -6.05
N LYS A 737 44.11 -0.29 -6.07
CA LYS A 737 45.10 0.29 -5.13
C LYS A 737 44.68 0.22 -3.66
N GLU A 738 43.44 0.57 -3.32
CA GLU A 738 42.89 0.47 -1.95
C GLU A 738 42.33 -0.92 -1.65
N TYR A 739 41.71 -1.57 -2.63
CA TYR A 739 41.17 -2.92 -2.46
C TYR A 739 42.28 -3.95 -2.18
N PHE A 740 43.43 -3.83 -2.84
CA PHE A 740 44.65 -4.55 -2.46
C PHE A 740 45.54 -3.78 -1.46
N SER A 741 45.15 -2.64 -0.86
CA SER A 741 45.85 -2.19 0.36
C SER A 741 45.22 -2.81 1.60
N VAL A 742 43.92 -3.15 1.55
CA VAL A 742 43.22 -3.81 2.67
C VAL A 742 43.22 -5.33 2.55
N LYS A 743 43.07 -5.91 1.34
CA LYS A 743 43.33 -7.37 1.13
C LYS A 743 44.80 -7.75 1.38
N ASN A 744 45.67 -6.75 1.48
CA ASN A 744 47.10 -6.92 1.70
C ASN A 744 47.65 -6.27 2.98
N MET A 745 46.94 -6.44 4.08
CA MET A 745 47.64 -6.90 5.28
C MET A 745 48.02 -8.40 5.19
N GLY A 746 47.61 -9.12 4.12
CA GLY A 746 47.97 -10.53 3.90
C GLY A 746 48.70 -10.92 2.60
N VAL A 747 48.57 -10.22 1.44
CA VAL A 747 48.94 -10.82 0.12
C VAL A 747 49.67 -9.89 -0.90
N ARG A 748 50.21 -8.68 -0.57
CA ARG A 748 50.97 -7.82 -1.55
C ARG A 748 52.49 -8.01 -1.49
N SER A 749 52.95 -9.24 -1.68
CA SER A 749 54.33 -9.44 -2.11
C SER A 749 54.43 -10.72 -2.92
N LYS A 750 54.10 -10.64 -4.22
CA LYS A 750 54.69 -11.37 -5.34
C LYS A 750 53.73 -11.33 -6.52
N GLU A 751 53.86 -10.31 -7.35
CA GLU A 751 53.92 -10.46 -8.82
C GLU A 751 53.89 -9.07 -9.47
N ARG A 752 54.83 -8.88 -10.40
CA ARG A 752 55.14 -7.68 -11.20
C ARG A 752 56.02 -6.62 -10.53
N LEU A 753 57.34 -6.85 -10.65
CA LEU A 753 58.25 -5.89 -11.29
C LEU A 753 59.57 -6.61 -11.65
N ALA A 754 59.60 -7.22 -12.83
CA ALA A 754 60.82 -7.47 -13.57
C ALA A 754 60.70 -6.73 -14.90
N SER A 755 60.89 -5.41 -14.87
CA SER A 755 61.45 -4.62 -15.98
C SER A 755 61.49 -3.14 -15.62
N SER A 756 62.69 -2.58 -15.82
CA SER A 756 63.07 -1.17 -15.83
C SER A 756 63.15 -0.45 -14.48
N GLY A 757 64.40 -0.16 -14.11
CA GLY A 757 64.78 0.53 -12.89
C GLY A 757 64.74 2.06 -13.01
N CYS A 758 64.67 2.67 -11.83
CA CYS A 758 65.41 3.88 -11.48
C CYS A 758 65.26 4.07 -9.96
N ASP A 759 66.39 4.40 -9.35
CA ASP A 759 66.65 4.46 -7.93
C ASP A 759 65.98 5.63 -7.19
N ASN A 760 66.09 5.51 -5.86
CA ASN A 760 66.05 6.52 -4.79
C ASN A 760 64.75 6.68 -3.98
N ASP A 761 64.78 5.99 -2.83
CA ASP A 761 64.51 6.46 -1.45
C ASP A 761 63.12 7.00 -1.07
N GLU A 762 62.48 6.62 0.05
CA GLU A 762 62.87 5.81 1.21
C GLU A 762 61.58 5.39 1.97
N ASN A 763 61.67 4.29 2.72
CA ASN A 763 60.73 3.77 3.73
C ASN A 763 59.48 2.98 3.28
N VAL A 764 59.72 1.78 2.71
CA VAL A 764 58.76 0.66 2.74
C VAL A 764 59.30 -0.44 3.66
N LEU A 765 58.72 -0.54 4.85
CA LEU A 765 58.94 -1.65 5.79
C LEU A 765 58.25 -2.93 5.29
N GLN A 766 59.04 -3.93 4.86
CA GLN A 766 59.03 -5.34 5.33
C GLN A 766 59.65 -6.29 4.28
N LYS A 767 60.94 -6.62 4.45
CA LYS A 767 61.42 -7.99 4.20
C LYS A 767 60.99 -8.80 5.42
N SER A 768 60.15 -9.81 5.25
CA SER A 768 60.08 -10.89 6.25
C SER A 768 61.25 -11.82 5.99
N ASP A 769 62.19 -11.86 6.93
CA ASP A 769 63.30 -12.83 6.96
C ASP A 769 62.75 -14.23 7.31
N TYR A 770 61.87 -14.78 6.47
CA TYR A 770 61.58 -16.21 6.55
C TYR A 770 62.87 -16.95 6.20
N PRO A 771 63.34 -17.88 7.04
CA PRO A 771 64.55 -18.60 6.73
C PRO A 771 64.32 -19.38 5.43
N ALA A 772 65.24 -19.26 4.48
CA ALA A 772 65.18 -19.96 3.20
C ALA A 772 65.51 -21.46 3.38
N PHE A 773 64.72 -22.18 4.16
CA PHE A 773 64.79 -23.63 4.22
C PHE A 773 63.81 -24.25 3.22
N SER A 774 64.21 -25.34 2.58
CA SER A 774 63.28 -26.16 1.81
C SER A 774 62.32 -26.87 2.77
N TYR A 775 61.13 -27.24 2.30
CA TYR A 775 60.21 -28.07 3.07
C TYR A 775 60.90 -29.38 3.56
N GLN A 776 61.80 -29.93 2.75
CA GLN A 776 62.66 -31.06 3.13
C GLN A 776 63.61 -30.75 4.31
N HIS A 777 64.13 -29.53 4.40
CA HIS A 777 64.98 -29.09 5.51
C HIS A 777 64.15 -28.90 6.79
N LEU A 778 62.93 -28.35 6.70
CA LEU A 778 62.01 -28.26 7.84
C LEU A 778 61.59 -29.64 8.35
N LEU A 779 61.28 -30.57 7.43
CA LEU A 779 61.03 -31.96 7.75
C LEU A 779 62.25 -32.58 8.43
N ARG A 780 63.46 -32.42 7.88
CA ARG A 780 64.69 -32.96 8.49
C ARG A 780 64.94 -32.41 9.90
N GLU A 781 64.78 -31.11 10.12
CA GLU A 781 64.90 -30.48 11.44
C GLU A 781 63.85 -31.04 12.41
N ALA A 782 62.58 -31.11 12.00
CA ALA A 782 61.49 -31.67 12.81
C ALA A 782 61.67 -33.17 13.11
N PHE A 783 62.21 -33.95 12.16
CA PHE A 783 62.36 -35.41 12.27
C PHE A 783 63.66 -35.85 12.98
N VAL A 784 64.73 -35.05 12.92
CA VAL A 784 66.09 -35.46 13.36
C VAL A 784 66.57 -34.69 14.59
N ALA A 785 66.21 -33.41 14.77
CA ALA A 785 66.76 -32.59 15.86
C ALA A 785 66.14 -32.89 17.23
N ASN A 786 64.88 -33.33 17.28
CA ASN A 786 64.18 -33.62 18.54
C ASN A 786 63.96 -35.12 18.74
N ARG A 787 64.86 -35.79 19.49
CA ARG A 787 64.72 -37.21 19.86
C ARG A 787 63.38 -37.51 20.55
N GLN A 788 62.80 -36.55 21.26
CA GLN A 788 61.51 -36.65 21.96
C GLN A 788 60.31 -36.81 21.00
N TRP A 789 60.37 -36.31 19.76
CA TRP A 789 59.24 -36.34 18.82
C TRP A 789 59.17 -37.63 18.01
N THR A 790 60.22 -38.46 18.05
CA THR A 790 60.30 -39.72 17.28
C THR A 790 59.19 -40.73 17.61
N ALA A 791 58.65 -40.67 18.83
CA ALA A 791 57.57 -41.54 19.31
C ALA A 791 56.17 -40.90 19.21
N MET A 792 56.05 -39.61 18.87
CA MET A 792 54.76 -38.96 18.68
C MET A 792 54.06 -39.48 17.43
N THR A 793 52.78 -39.78 17.56
CA THR A 793 51.90 -40.15 16.46
C THR A 793 51.71 -38.95 15.52
N VAL A 794 51.97 -39.15 14.22
CA VAL A 794 51.81 -38.12 13.17
C VAL A 794 50.51 -38.31 12.41
N LEU A 795 50.22 -39.55 12.07
CA LEU A 795 49.13 -39.94 11.19
C LEU A 795 48.40 -41.13 11.80
N THR A 796 47.08 -41.10 11.73
CA THR A 796 46.21 -42.18 12.20
C THR A 796 45.25 -42.58 11.09
N GLU A 797 45.23 -43.85 10.72
CA GLU A 797 44.34 -44.39 9.69
C GLU A 797 43.66 -45.66 10.23
N SER A 798 42.36 -45.55 10.55
CA SER A 798 41.37 -46.57 10.98
C SER A 798 41.74 -47.56 12.11
N LYS A 799 42.97 -48.10 12.17
CA LYS A 799 43.58 -48.87 13.28
C LYS A 799 45.10 -48.75 13.38
N GLU A 800 45.78 -48.08 12.44
CA GLU A 800 47.23 -47.91 12.44
C GLU A 800 47.63 -46.47 12.75
N SER A 801 48.64 -46.31 13.61
CA SER A 801 49.21 -45.01 13.99
C SER A 801 50.70 -44.99 13.63
N ILE A 802 51.11 -44.05 12.79
CA ILE A 802 52.51 -43.96 12.34
C ILE A 802 53.19 -42.78 13.05
N ASN A 803 54.34 -43.07 13.66
CA ASN A 803 55.16 -42.05 14.32
C ASN A 803 56.15 -41.38 13.36
N TYR A 804 56.71 -40.25 13.79
CA TYR A 804 57.62 -39.43 12.98
C TYR A 804 58.77 -40.26 12.41
N ARG A 805 59.38 -41.15 13.22
CA ARG A 805 60.48 -42.03 12.80
C ARG A 805 60.11 -42.98 11.66
N THR A 806 58.94 -43.59 11.75
CA THR A 806 58.48 -44.58 10.76
C THR A 806 58.11 -43.90 9.46
N LEU A 807 57.48 -42.73 9.53
CA LEU A 807 57.17 -41.90 8.37
C LEU A 807 58.43 -41.44 7.64
N THR A 808 59.45 -40.94 8.36
CA THR A 808 60.75 -40.56 7.78
C THR A 808 61.43 -41.73 7.09
N GLY A 809 61.41 -42.91 7.72
CA GLY A 809 61.97 -44.12 7.13
C GLY A 809 61.28 -44.52 5.83
N LEU A 810 59.95 -44.39 5.77
CA LEU A 810 59.17 -44.63 4.55
C LEU A 810 59.54 -43.62 3.45
N ILE A 811 59.57 -42.32 3.77
CA ILE A 811 59.92 -41.26 2.81
C ILE A 811 61.31 -41.50 2.20
N TYR A 812 62.34 -41.75 3.02
CA TYR A 812 63.70 -41.96 2.51
C TYR A 812 63.84 -43.23 1.66
N ARG A 813 63.17 -44.33 2.05
CA ARG A 813 63.17 -45.57 1.27
C ARG A 813 62.49 -45.35 -0.08
N THR A 814 61.31 -44.74 -0.09
CA THR A 814 60.56 -44.45 -1.31
C THR A 814 61.34 -43.50 -2.22
N ALA A 815 61.95 -42.45 -1.68
CA ALA A 815 62.77 -41.50 -2.45
C ALA A 815 64.01 -42.18 -3.07
N LYS A 816 64.65 -43.11 -2.35
CA LYS A 816 65.76 -43.91 -2.89
C LYS A 816 65.29 -44.78 -4.06
N ILE A 817 64.17 -45.49 -3.90
CA ILE A 817 63.60 -46.34 -4.95
C ILE A 817 63.24 -45.50 -6.18
N ILE A 818 62.60 -44.33 -6.00
CA ILE A 818 62.24 -43.43 -7.11
C ILE A 818 63.49 -42.99 -7.87
N ARG A 819 64.55 -42.55 -7.16
CA ARG A 819 65.81 -42.13 -7.81
C ARG A 819 66.46 -43.26 -8.61
N GLU A 820 66.53 -44.47 -8.03
CA GLU A 820 67.10 -45.64 -8.70
C GLU A 820 66.28 -46.03 -9.93
N LYS A 821 64.94 -46.02 -9.82
CA LYS A 821 64.04 -46.37 -10.92
C LYS A 821 64.05 -45.34 -12.04
N VAL A 822 64.04 -44.05 -11.71
CA VAL A 822 64.14 -42.99 -12.72
C VAL A 822 65.51 -43.05 -13.42
N ALA A 823 66.59 -43.30 -12.69
CA ALA A 823 67.91 -43.49 -13.29
C ALA A 823 67.98 -44.72 -14.22
N GLN A 824 67.36 -45.84 -13.81
CA GLN A 824 67.26 -47.04 -14.66
C GLN A 824 66.45 -46.80 -15.94
N ILE A 825 65.35 -46.06 -15.86
CA ILE A 825 64.43 -45.87 -16.99
C ILE A 825 64.92 -44.77 -17.95
N THR A 826 65.44 -43.67 -17.42
CA THR A 826 65.80 -42.48 -18.22
C THR A 826 67.28 -42.40 -18.58
N GLY A 827 68.13 -43.24 -17.98
CA GLY A 827 69.58 -43.19 -18.14
C GLY A 827 70.24 -41.95 -17.51
N GLY A 828 69.46 -41.10 -16.83
CA GLY A 828 69.91 -39.82 -16.25
C GLY A 828 69.55 -39.67 -14.78
N ILE A 829 70.15 -38.67 -14.13
CA ILE A 829 69.86 -38.32 -12.73
C ILE A 829 68.47 -37.64 -12.66
N LEU A 830 67.66 -37.97 -11.65
CA LEU A 830 66.37 -37.32 -11.39
C LEU A 830 66.56 -35.80 -11.24
N ARG A 831 65.97 -35.02 -12.16
CA ARG A 831 66.03 -33.55 -12.15
C ARG A 831 64.93 -32.97 -11.27
N SER A 832 65.15 -31.79 -10.70
CA SER A 832 64.19 -31.12 -9.81
C SER A 832 62.87 -30.71 -10.47
N ASP A 833 62.84 -30.63 -11.80
CA ASP A 833 61.68 -30.28 -12.63
C ASP A 833 60.98 -31.51 -13.22
N THR A 834 61.40 -32.73 -12.83
CA THR A 834 60.81 -33.97 -13.32
C THR A 834 59.40 -34.15 -12.76
N VAL A 835 58.41 -34.32 -13.64
CA VAL A 835 57.02 -34.57 -13.25
C VAL A 835 56.80 -36.07 -13.02
N ILE A 836 56.45 -36.45 -11.79
CA ILE A 836 56.12 -37.83 -11.41
C ILE A 836 54.62 -37.90 -11.07
N PRO A 837 53.77 -38.46 -11.95
CA PRO A 837 52.34 -38.58 -11.67
C PRO A 837 52.11 -39.63 -10.57
N VAL A 838 51.33 -39.26 -9.54
CA VAL A 838 50.91 -40.18 -8.47
C VAL A 838 49.44 -40.51 -8.63
N ILE A 839 49.14 -41.77 -8.94
CA ILE A 839 47.77 -42.28 -9.03
C ILE A 839 47.59 -43.31 -7.91
N ALA A 840 46.99 -42.89 -6.80
CA ALA A 840 46.77 -43.73 -5.63
C ALA A 840 45.57 -43.24 -4.80
N HIS A 841 44.99 -44.13 -4.01
CA HIS A 841 43.91 -43.79 -3.07
C HIS A 841 44.46 -43.04 -1.84
N ASN A 842 43.60 -42.35 -1.09
CA ASN A 842 44.00 -41.67 0.13
C ASN A 842 44.47 -42.69 1.18
N SER A 843 45.78 -42.70 1.49
CA SER A 843 46.39 -43.60 2.48
C SER A 843 47.71 -43.02 2.98
N ILE A 844 48.22 -43.49 4.12
CA ILE A 844 49.52 -43.02 4.63
C ILE A 844 50.67 -43.32 3.64
N LYS A 845 50.57 -44.42 2.88
CA LYS A 845 51.56 -44.76 1.83
C LYS A 845 51.56 -43.74 0.69
N THR A 846 50.39 -43.25 0.29
CA THR A 846 50.25 -42.23 -0.75
C THR A 846 50.87 -40.92 -0.30
N LEU A 847 50.59 -40.48 0.93
CA LEU A 847 51.20 -39.28 1.50
C LEU A 847 52.74 -39.42 1.60
N ALA A 848 53.23 -40.55 2.08
CA ALA A 848 54.68 -40.81 2.15
C ALA A 848 55.34 -40.81 0.75
N THR A 849 54.60 -41.22 -0.29
CA THR A 849 55.07 -41.17 -1.68
C THR A 849 55.11 -39.74 -2.20
N CYS A 850 54.08 -38.93 -1.94
CA CYS A 850 54.07 -37.52 -2.30
C CYS A 850 55.15 -36.70 -1.60
N LEU A 851 55.53 -37.06 -0.37
CA LEU A 851 56.62 -36.42 0.37
C LEU A 851 58.01 -36.91 -0.06
N ALA A 852 58.08 -38.07 -0.72
CA ALA A 852 59.32 -38.66 -1.23
C ALA A 852 59.69 -38.16 -2.64
N ILE A 853 58.67 -37.80 -3.44
CA ILE A 853 58.80 -37.04 -4.69
C ILE A 853 59.16 -35.60 -4.32
#